data_AF-A0A959KMY8-F1
#
_entry.id   AF-A0A959KMY8-F1
#
_cell.length_a   1.000
_cell.length_b   1.000
_cell.length_c   1.000
_cell.angle_alpha   90.00
_cell.angle_beta   90.00
_cell.angle_gamma   90.00
#
_symmetry.space_group_name_H-M   'P 1'
#
loop_
_entity.id
_entity.type
_entity.pdbx_description
1 polymer ?
#
loop_
_entity_poly.entity_id
_entity_poly.type
_entity_poly.pdbx_seq_one_letter_code
_entity_poly.pdbx_strand_id
1 'polypeptide(L)'
;VDNRPEALRQQEIQRLADRSLLERQPDGLSFTRSSLSNSAVQDEETIQRQVLTKFIFDVIEPEEESSEENAEEEDEEAFEENAVEMTDLNEEPEEMDLSKGEGINESSDAPQSYIRINDVVIGGRTESPFTGTMGAHSTAWVAHIDRVRRVLVNRTLDDALENFMEVIAEELESPLRQFSKMLETKHLLRLLDAEKRLMLTRQIIRGLRKNGSPQQTILQWLKILVNDYLTYVNFLPLSTVAGGDPSGHGEGVSRGQINLFEYFSARLAEHESGNNPELLTDIQEERKELSSKNFEGALKNMVTARIKKNVNEKQLNNLRAVVLDNLWTLFAIETLDIFARKDPPKRLTVWIEGINNFLRTIRNAYPYSFNFAGLSQPKNQIAGIKLALKNANISLNSSFGEALTKAIREGSEQEQAQTRDSYDEVARSDLIQGGSGFQATVLLDEEGLIGDIQMQGRTPSPFSGTMGAHSTAWAAHLDAVRNKLIHLTLPQAINLLALESGKLMKDRSLTLAGLVSEKQQYSLIWSYNYLQEQLSTSTDEMQLEEQASFLEGLIADYLTFLNFLPLSTVETGSVPGGRSEGRHRQFLLNYEENGPSIFNSEQQKNPQGTLKHHLLGLYDPGAQNAFPPQIDWREETDFNELLNLSDPSEEGYYDESHDLFTYIGDGMETENPKPPKGLNNLKKTIAQERFLHTISEAYPRAAKDSGLVKLNLPTVKSKSGSQKTKFNPVEEYQLNFLLNMNNCLINAIYRATFGDNAQVSREQLIQIRTRIGSIGTMLFATPQVIAIILDVLGIHNRGVVVVYQDRPSEDFGNTNVNPIMVEHTGHLHFEPYRPEDVGFGGTSEKEPMNISEEN
;
A
#
# COMPACT_ATOMS: atom_id res chain seq x y z
N VAL A 1 -45.11 -0.32 43.93
CA VAL A 1 -44.07 -1.18 44.54
C VAL A 1 -42.75 -0.72 43.95
N ASP A 2 -41.98 0.20 44.52
CA ASP A 2 -41.93 0.67 45.90
C ASP A 2 -41.24 2.05 45.98
N ASN A 3 -41.75 2.90 46.89
CA ASN A 3 -41.18 4.18 47.33
C ASN A 3 -39.96 3.96 48.25
N ARG A 4 -38.89 3.34 47.73
CA ARG A 4 -37.63 3.22 48.48
C ARG A 4 -36.72 4.43 48.20
N PRO A 5 -36.05 4.99 49.23
CA PRO A 5 -35.02 6.00 49.06
C PRO A 5 -33.93 5.55 48.08
N GLU A 6 -33.43 6.47 47.26
CA GLU A 6 -32.47 6.24 46.18
C GLU A 6 -31.25 5.42 46.62
N ALA A 7 -30.75 5.67 47.84
CA ALA A 7 -29.63 4.95 48.43
C ALA A 7 -29.88 3.43 48.56
N LEU A 8 -31.11 3.00 48.86
CA LEU A 8 -31.48 1.58 48.94
C LEU A 8 -31.61 0.94 47.55
N ARG A 9 -32.03 1.70 46.53
CA ARG A 9 -31.99 1.21 45.14
C ARG A 9 -30.57 1.01 44.65
N GLN A 10 -29.68 1.96 44.93
CA GLN A 10 -28.29 1.82 44.52
C GLN A 10 -27.58 0.67 45.24
N GLN A 11 -27.87 0.46 46.53
CA GLN A 11 -27.34 -0.67 47.27
C GLN A 11 -27.87 -2.02 46.76
N GLU A 12 -29.10 -2.07 46.26
CA GLU A 12 -29.71 -3.27 45.69
C GLU A 12 -29.22 -3.54 44.25
N ILE A 13 -28.97 -2.49 43.45
CA ILE A 13 -28.29 -2.58 42.15
C ILE A 13 -26.86 -3.08 42.33
N GLN A 14 -26.12 -2.56 43.31
CA GLN A 14 -24.76 -3.02 43.62
C GLN A 14 -24.76 -4.50 44.06
N ARG A 15 -25.70 -4.91 44.91
CA ARG A 15 -25.86 -6.33 45.29
C ARG A 15 -26.18 -7.24 44.11
N LEU A 16 -26.95 -6.77 43.13
CA LEU A 16 -27.28 -7.54 41.93
C LEU A 16 -26.10 -7.61 40.96
N ALA A 17 -25.31 -6.53 40.84
CA ALA A 17 -24.07 -6.51 40.07
C ALA A 17 -23.02 -7.47 40.66
N ASP A 18 -22.86 -7.48 41.99
CA ASP A 18 -21.93 -8.36 42.69
C ASP A 18 -22.36 -9.84 42.58
N ARG A 19 -23.67 -10.11 42.51
CA ARG A 19 -24.22 -11.47 42.31
C ARG A 19 -24.08 -11.95 40.87
N SER A 20 -24.22 -11.04 39.89
CA SER A 20 -23.98 -11.33 38.47
C SER A 20 -22.51 -11.67 38.16
N LEU A 21 -21.56 -11.16 38.97
CA LEU A 21 -20.13 -11.45 38.85
C LEU A 21 -19.74 -12.83 39.42
N LEU A 22 -20.59 -13.43 40.26
CA LEU A 22 -20.36 -14.74 40.87
C LEU A 22 -20.96 -15.93 40.09
N GLU A 23 -21.90 -15.70 39.16
CA GLU A 23 -22.61 -16.77 38.42
C GLU A 23 -22.09 -17.03 37.00
N ARG A 24 -20.91 -16.52 36.63
CA ARG A 24 -20.23 -16.91 35.37
C ARG A 24 -18.90 -17.61 35.65
N GLN A 25 -18.98 -18.91 35.98
CA GLN A 25 -17.89 -19.85 35.73
C GLN A 25 -18.42 -21.03 34.89
N PRO A 26 -17.79 -21.36 33.76
CA PRO A 26 -18.03 -22.62 33.08
C PRO A 26 -17.26 -23.75 33.80
N ASP A 27 -17.90 -24.91 33.89
CA ASP A 27 -17.32 -26.13 34.43
C ASP A 27 -15.99 -26.50 33.74
N GLY A 28 -14.95 -26.76 34.53
CA GLY A 28 -13.79 -27.53 34.08
C GLY A 28 -12.44 -27.07 34.61
N LEU A 29 -11.82 -27.96 35.39
CA LEU A 29 -10.40 -28.03 35.78
C LEU A 29 -9.98 -27.29 37.07
N SER A 30 -9.81 -28.11 38.11
CA SER A 30 -9.18 -27.80 39.38
C SER A 30 -7.67 -27.56 39.22
N PHE A 31 -7.20 -26.38 39.59
CA PHE A 31 -5.83 -26.19 40.09
C PHE A 31 -5.82 -25.20 41.25
N THR A 32 -5.06 -25.57 42.28
CA THR A 32 -4.94 -24.90 43.57
C THR A 32 -4.34 -23.50 43.46
N ARG A 33 -5.06 -22.48 43.96
CA ARG A 33 -4.53 -21.13 44.21
C ARG A 33 -3.98 -21.04 45.65
N SER A 34 -2.72 -20.65 45.78
CA SER A 34 -2.18 -20.01 46.98
C SER A 34 -1.91 -18.53 46.70
N SER A 35 -2.50 -17.67 47.54
CA SER A 35 -2.12 -16.28 47.90
C SER A 35 -1.36 -15.41 46.89
N LEU A 36 -1.93 -14.24 46.55
CA LEU A 36 -1.29 -12.92 46.67
C LEU A 36 -2.32 -11.79 46.43
N SER A 37 -2.04 -10.65 47.05
CA SER A 37 -2.92 -9.54 47.43
C SER A 37 -3.31 -8.57 46.31
N ASN A 38 -4.57 -8.11 46.34
CA ASN A 38 -5.08 -6.96 45.58
C ASN A 38 -4.74 -5.64 46.30
N SER A 39 -3.87 -4.80 45.73
CA SER A 39 -3.72 -3.39 46.15
C SER A 39 -3.14 -2.45 45.10
N ALA A 40 -3.32 -2.68 43.79
CA ALA A 40 -2.64 -1.88 42.75
C ALA A 40 -3.52 -1.35 41.61
N VAL A 41 -4.85 -1.39 41.72
CA VAL A 41 -5.75 -1.02 40.59
C VAL A 41 -6.36 0.39 40.74
N GLN A 42 -6.09 1.12 41.82
CA GLN A 42 -6.68 2.45 42.05
C GLN A 42 -5.74 3.64 41.77
N ASP A 43 -4.44 3.43 41.51
CA ASP A 43 -3.48 4.53 41.31
C ASP A 43 -3.23 4.92 39.84
N GLU A 44 -3.53 4.05 38.86
CA GLU A 44 -3.24 4.36 37.44
C GLU A 44 -4.20 5.41 36.84
N GLU A 45 -5.47 5.45 37.26
CA GLU A 45 -6.47 6.36 36.70
C GLU A 45 -6.25 7.80 37.20
N THR A 46 -5.70 7.96 38.41
CA THR A 46 -5.37 9.26 39.01
C THR A 46 -4.09 9.85 38.39
N ILE A 47 -3.10 9.00 38.08
CA ILE A 47 -1.85 9.42 37.44
C ILE A 47 -2.08 9.83 35.97
N GLN A 48 -2.97 9.14 35.25
CA GLN A 48 -3.30 9.52 33.87
C GLN A 48 -4.04 10.87 33.79
N ARG A 49 -4.84 11.25 34.79
CA ARG A 49 -5.48 12.58 34.85
C ARG A 49 -4.49 13.70 35.18
N GLN A 50 -3.49 13.45 36.04
CA GLN A 50 -2.49 14.46 36.41
C GLN A 50 -1.48 14.74 35.28
N VAL A 51 -1.09 13.73 34.50
CA VAL A 51 -0.21 13.90 33.34
C VAL A 51 -0.90 14.65 32.19
N LEU A 52 -2.21 14.43 32.00
CA LEU A 52 -2.99 15.09 30.95
C LEU A 52 -3.24 16.58 31.23
N THR A 53 -3.35 16.98 32.50
CA THR A 53 -3.57 18.38 32.89
C THR A 53 -2.27 19.21 32.75
N LYS A 54 -1.10 18.59 32.95
CA LYS A 54 0.20 19.27 32.80
C LYS A 54 0.61 19.47 31.32
N PHE A 55 0.23 18.55 30.44
CA PHE A 55 0.57 18.65 29.01
C PHE A 55 -0.25 19.71 28.24
N ILE A 56 -1.42 20.09 28.76
CA ILE A 56 -2.30 21.09 28.12
C ILE A 56 -1.85 22.54 28.45
N PHE A 57 -1.18 22.76 29.58
CA PHE A 57 -0.70 24.11 29.97
C PHE A 57 0.69 24.47 29.42
N ASP A 58 1.55 23.50 29.09
CA ASP A 58 2.92 23.78 28.62
C ASP A 58 3.02 24.10 27.10
N VAL A 59 1.90 24.10 26.34
CA VAL A 59 1.90 24.24 24.87
C VAL A 59 1.31 25.58 24.38
N ILE A 60 0.77 26.42 25.27
CA ILE A 60 0.19 27.72 24.90
C ILE A 60 0.71 28.78 25.87
N GLU A 61 1.87 29.36 25.57
CA GLU A 61 2.20 30.79 25.73
C GLU A 61 3.66 31.05 25.29
N PRO A 62 3.96 32.17 24.60
CA PRO A 62 5.33 32.56 24.27
C PRO A 62 6.00 33.31 25.42
N GLU A 63 7.31 33.14 25.56
CA GLU A 63 8.17 33.84 26.52
C GLU A 63 8.12 35.37 26.33
N GLU A 64 7.71 36.11 27.37
CA GLU A 64 8.16 37.49 27.59
C GLU A 64 8.78 37.62 28.99
N GLU A 65 9.97 38.24 29.03
CA GLU A 65 10.71 38.62 30.24
C GLU A 65 9.96 39.68 31.05
N SER A 66 9.88 39.55 32.39
CA SER A 66 10.44 40.53 33.35
C SER A 66 10.06 40.29 34.83
N SER A 67 11.10 40.42 35.67
CA SER A 67 11.17 40.94 37.05
C SER A 67 10.24 40.45 38.18
N GLU A 68 10.89 39.80 39.16
CA GLU A 68 10.94 40.08 40.62
C GLU A 68 9.68 40.37 41.48
N GLU A 69 9.64 39.63 42.60
CA GLU A 69 9.15 39.96 43.97
C GLU A 69 7.64 40.13 44.24
N ASN A 70 7.00 39.15 44.89
CA ASN A 70 6.82 39.08 46.37
C ASN A 70 5.84 37.97 46.81
N ALA A 71 5.98 37.58 48.07
CA ALA A 71 5.30 36.51 48.78
C ALA A 71 3.93 36.92 49.40
N GLU A 72 3.23 35.89 49.92
CA GLU A 72 2.10 35.82 50.89
C GLU A 72 0.90 35.04 50.27
N GLU A 73 0.65 33.77 50.65
CA GLU A 73 0.00 33.20 51.85
C GLU A 73 -1.53 33.45 51.94
N GLU A 74 -2.26 32.35 52.25
CA GLU A 74 -3.72 32.25 52.56
C GLU A 74 -4.66 32.34 51.32
N ASP A 75 -5.62 31.45 51.03
CA ASP A 75 -6.58 30.74 51.88
C ASP A 75 -7.26 29.58 51.11
N GLU A 76 -7.57 28.49 51.83
CA GLU A 76 -8.49 27.42 51.43
C GLU A 76 -9.94 27.87 51.71
N GLU A 77 -10.84 27.86 50.72
CA GLU A 77 -12.25 27.40 50.85
C GLU A 77 -13.07 27.65 49.57
N ALA A 78 -14.04 26.75 49.33
CA ALA A 78 -15.14 26.79 48.37
C ALA A 78 -14.87 26.37 46.90
N PHE A 79 -14.98 25.05 46.65
CA PHE A 79 -15.31 24.50 45.33
C PHE A 79 -16.64 23.72 45.44
N GLU A 80 -17.75 24.41 45.21
CA GLU A 80 -19.01 23.83 44.76
C GLU A 80 -19.50 24.62 43.54
N GLU A 81 -19.94 23.87 42.52
CA GLU A 81 -20.62 24.33 41.30
C GLU A 81 -19.80 25.18 40.31
N ASN A 82 -19.17 24.49 39.34
CA ASN A 82 -19.12 25.00 37.97
C ASN A 82 -19.21 23.82 36.98
N ALA A 83 -20.42 23.63 36.46
CA ALA A 83 -20.64 22.90 35.22
C ALA A 83 -19.85 23.61 34.12
N VAL A 84 -18.94 22.88 33.47
CA VAL A 84 -18.24 23.36 32.27
C VAL A 84 -19.28 23.53 31.17
N GLU A 85 -19.76 24.76 31.04
CA GLU A 85 -20.38 25.27 29.83
C GLU A 85 -19.30 25.25 28.75
N MET A 86 -19.34 24.25 27.86
CA MET A 86 -18.55 24.22 26.63
C MET A 86 -19.09 25.30 25.70
N THR A 87 -18.77 26.57 26.00
CA THR A 87 -18.95 27.70 25.10
C THR A 87 -17.87 27.65 24.01
N ASP A 88 -18.34 27.62 22.77
CA ASP A 88 -17.63 27.95 21.52
C ASP A 88 -16.12 27.67 21.43
N LEU A 89 -15.77 26.46 21.00
CA LEU A 89 -14.53 26.21 20.23
C LEU A 89 -14.78 26.48 18.73
N ASN A 90 -15.45 27.61 18.44
CA ASN A 90 -15.65 28.18 17.11
C ASN A 90 -14.79 29.44 16.94
N GLU A 91 -13.62 29.51 17.58
CA GLU A 91 -12.53 30.32 17.04
C GLU A 91 -12.07 29.62 15.76
N GLU A 92 -12.75 29.94 14.66
CA GLU A 92 -12.19 29.76 13.32
C GLU A 92 -10.74 30.26 13.39
N PRO A 93 -9.74 29.48 12.93
CA PRO A 93 -8.40 30.00 12.81
C PRO A 93 -8.52 31.30 12.02
N GLU A 94 -8.10 32.44 12.59
CA GLU A 94 -8.19 33.75 11.95
C GLU A 94 -7.91 33.56 10.47
N GLU A 95 -8.96 33.67 9.63
CA GLU A 95 -8.78 33.72 8.20
C GLU A 95 -7.90 34.94 7.99
N MET A 96 -6.61 34.69 7.83
CA MET A 96 -5.65 35.69 7.43
C MET A 96 -6.24 36.28 6.16
N ASP A 97 -6.81 37.49 6.28
CA ASP A 97 -7.54 38.18 5.22
C ASP A 97 -6.55 38.55 4.10
N LEU A 98 -6.23 37.53 3.30
CA LEU A 98 -5.42 37.63 2.09
C LEU A 98 -6.18 38.34 0.96
N SER A 99 -7.43 38.80 1.20
CA SER A 99 -8.24 39.50 0.21
C SER A 99 -7.89 40.98 0.03
N LYS A 100 -6.94 41.52 0.82
CA LYS A 100 -6.41 42.90 0.66
C LYS A 100 -5.06 42.99 -0.04
N GLY A 101 -4.65 41.96 -0.76
CA GLY A 101 -3.60 42.09 -1.78
C GLY A 101 -4.15 42.84 -2.99
N GLU A 102 -3.65 44.06 -3.23
CA GLU A 102 -3.91 44.82 -4.46
C GLU A 102 -3.80 43.92 -5.69
N GLY A 103 -4.81 43.97 -6.56
CA GLY A 103 -5.01 43.08 -7.71
C GLY A 103 -3.75 42.81 -8.52
N ILE A 104 -3.08 41.71 -8.19
CA ILE A 104 -2.23 41.00 -9.14
C ILE A 104 -3.23 40.35 -10.09
N ASN A 105 -3.37 40.91 -11.29
CA ASN A 105 -3.95 40.19 -12.42
C ASN A 105 -3.20 38.86 -12.53
N GLU A 106 -3.80 37.78 -12.03
CA GLU A 106 -3.40 36.41 -12.36
C GLU A 106 -3.52 36.33 -13.89
N SER A 107 -2.41 36.55 -14.60
CA SER A 107 -2.40 36.35 -16.03
C SER A 107 -2.72 34.86 -16.25
N SER A 108 -3.66 34.59 -17.14
CA SER A 108 -4.12 33.25 -17.50
C SER A 108 -3.05 32.42 -18.21
N ASP A 109 -1.77 32.77 -18.05
CA ASP A 109 -0.62 32.15 -18.72
C ASP A 109 0.12 31.16 -17.82
N ALA A 110 -0.45 30.80 -16.66
CA ALA A 110 0.06 29.67 -15.90
C ALA A 110 0.05 28.44 -16.82
N PRO A 111 1.20 27.76 -17.02
CA PRO A 111 1.28 26.64 -17.95
C PRO A 111 0.28 25.57 -17.51
N GLN A 112 -0.73 25.33 -18.34
CA GLN A 112 -1.72 24.27 -18.08
C GLN A 112 -0.99 22.94 -17.88
N SER A 113 -1.41 22.16 -16.87
CA SER A 113 -0.87 20.84 -16.68
C SER A 113 -1.04 19.98 -17.93
N TYR A 114 0.06 19.41 -18.43
CA TYR A 114 0.06 18.46 -19.53
C TYR A 114 -0.14 17.00 -19.05
N ILE A 115 0.00 16.74 -17.74
CA ILE A 115 -0.28 15.41 -17.19
C ILE A 115 -1.79 15.16 -17.18
N ARG A 116 -2.21 14.10 -17.88
CA ARG A 116 -3.56 13.54 -17.84
C ARG A 116 -3.56 12.26 -16.98
N ILE A 117 -4.49 12.17 -16.05
CA ILE A 117 -4.65 10.99 -15.19
C ILE A 117 -5.46 9.95 -15.95
N ASN A 118 -4.81 8.99 -16.61
CA ASN A 118 -5.53 7.98 -17.40
C ASN A 118 -6.25 6.94 -16.52
N ASP A 119 -5.73 6.66 -15.33
CA ASP A 119 -6.30 5.70 -14.41
C ASP A 119 -5.95 6.04 -12.95
N VAL A 120 -6.78 5.58 -12.01
CA VAL A 120 -6.56 5.68 -10.57
C VAL A 120 -6.87 4.32 -9.95
N VAL A 121 -5.82 3.62 -9.52
CA VAL A 121 -5.96 2.36 -8.80
C VAL A 121 -5.78 2.64 -7.31
N ILE A 122 -6.74 2.18 -6.49
CA ILE A 122 -6.72 2.37 -5.04
C ILE A 122 -6.78 1.00 -4.38
N GLY A 123 -5.68 0.58 -3.78
CA GLY A 123 -5.56 -0.66 -3.03
C GLY A 123 -5.98 -0.52 -1.56
N GLY A 124 -6.33 -1.62 -0.92
CA GLY A 124 -6.52 -1.68 0.53
C GLY A 124 -7.73 -0.95 1.12
N ARG A 125 -7.67 -0.77 2.44
CA ARG A 125 -8.61 0.00 3.25
C ARG A 125 -7.79 0.91 4.16
N THR A 126 -8.36 2.06 4.50
CA THR A 126 -7.78 2.95 5.49
C THR A 126 -7.86 2.34 6.89
N GLU A 127 -7.19 2.96 7.87
CA GLU A 127 -7.24 2.49 9.25
C GLU A 127 -8.69 2.37 9.76
N SER A 128 -8.99 1.29 10.48
CA SER A 128 -10.32 1.12 11.06
C SER A 128 -10.57 2.11 12.20
N PRO A 129 -11.79 2.69 12.29
CA PRO A 129 -12.18 3.47 13.47
C PRO A 129 -12.20 2.62 14.74
N PHE A 130 -12.32 1.29 14.61
CA PHE A 130 -12.45 0.34 15.70
C PHE A 130 -11.22 -0.57 15.84
N THR A 131 -10.97 -1.09 17.03
CA THR A 131 -9.89 -2.05 17.27
C THR A 131 -10.32 -3.47 16.90
N GLY A 132 -9.56 -4.15 16.03
CA GLY A 132 -9.72 -5.57 15.75
C GLY A 132 -10.81 -5.93 14.73
N THR A 133 -11.55 -4.95 14.21
CA THR A 133 -12.53 -5.13 13.12
C THR A 133 -12.60 -3.86 12.29
N MET A 134 -12.94 -3.96 11.00
CA MET A 134 -13.26 -2.80 10.16
C MET A 134 -14.62 -2.19 10.49
N GLY A 135 -15.48 -2.87 11.27
CA GLY A 135 -16.89 -2.52 11.37
C GLY A 135 -17.66 -2.82 10.09
N ALA A 136 -18.94 -2.44 10.06
CA ALA A 136 -19.77 -2.50 8.86
C ALA A 136 -19.90 -1.11 8.25
N HIS A 137 -19.67 -1.00 6.95
CA HIS A 137 -19.82 0.26 6.24
C HIS A 137 -21.27 0.47 5.81
N SER A 138 -21.87 1.62 6.10
CA SER A 138 -23.25 1.88 5.65
C SER A 138 -23.34 1.90 4.13
N THR A 139 -22.35 2.50 3.47
CA THR A 139 -22.15 2.44 2.03
C THR A 139 -20.90 1.62 1.76
N ALA A 140 -20.98 0.65 0.85
CA ALA A 140 -19.86 -0.22 0.52
C ALA A 140 -18.58 0.59 0.26
N TRP A 141 -17.46 0.17 0.85
CA TRP A 141 -16.17 0.88 0.74
C TRP A 141 -15.75 1.15 -0.71
N VAL A 142 -16.06 0.20 -1.60
CA VAL A 142 -15.77 0.31 -3.03
C VAL A 142 -16.49 1.46 -3.72
N ALA A 143 -17.67 1.88 -3.26
CA ALA A 143 -18.37 3.03 -3.82
C ALA A 143 -17.67 4.35 -3.48
N HIS A 144 -17.06 4.46 -2.29
CA HIS A 144 -16.24 5.62 -1.93
C HIS A 144 -14.96 5.70 -2.79
N ILE A 145 -14.33 4.56 -3.06
CA ILE A 145 -13.19 4.46 -3.99
C ILE A 145 -13.62 4.87 -5.40
N ASP A 146 -14.72 4.31 -5.91
CA ASP A 146 -15.19 4.57 -7.27
C ASP A 146 -15.60 6.04 -7.44
N ARG A 147 -16.15 6.70 -6.40
CA ARG A 147 -16.35 8.16 -6.39
C ARG A 147 -15.06 8.93 -6.59
N VAL A 148 -13.97 8.59 -5.89
CA VAL A 148 -12.67 9.24 -6.09
C VAL A 148 -12.18 9.03 -7.53
N ARG A 149 -12.31 7.81 -8.04
CA ARG A 149 -11.90 7.47 -9.41
C ARG A 149 -12.62 8.32 -10.46
N ARG A 150 -13.94 8.46 -10.37
CA ARG A 150 -14.73 9.30 -11.31
C ARG A 150 -14.28 10.75 -11.34
N VAL A 151 -13.84 11.26 -10.19
CA VAL A 151 -13.41 12.65 -10.06
C VAL A 151 -12.01 12.90 -10.64
N LEU A 152 -11.18 11.86 -10.75
CA LEU A 152 -9.77 12.00 -11.14
C LEU A 152 -9.48 11.47 -12.55
N VAL A 153 -10.13 10.39 -12.97
CA VAL A 153 -9.83 9.69 -14.23
C VAL A 153 -10.16 10.56 -15.44
N ASN A 154 -9.28 10.46 -16.44
CA ASN A 154 -9.32 11.12 -17.74
C ASN A 154 -9.37 12.65 -17.69
N ARG A 155 -8.94 13.24 -16.58
CA ARG A 155 -8.82 14.67 -16.36
C ARG A 155 -7.35 15.08 -16.37
N THR A 156 -7.09 16.35 -16.70
CA THR A 156 -5.76 16.92 -16.45
C THR A 156 -5.52 16.97 -14.94
N LEU A 157 -4.27 16.98 -14.49
CA LEU A 157 -3.95 17.04 -13.06
C LEU A 157 -4.60 18.26 -12.38
N ASP A 158 -4.64 19.41 -13.06
CA ASP A 158 -5.28 20.62 -12.53
C ASP A 158 -6.79 20.47 -12.39
N ASP A 159 -7.48 19.98 -13.43
CA ASP A 159 -8.92 19.76 -13.40
C ASP A 159 -9.29 18.70 -12.34
N ALA A 160 -8.52 17.62 -12.27
CA ALA A 160 -8.71 16.56 -11.29
C ALA A 160 -8.60 17.10 -9.86
N LEU A 161 -7.59 17.94 -9.59
CA LEU A 161 -7.41 18.57 -8.28
C LEU A 161 -8.54 19.52 -7.94
N GLU A 162 -8.94 20.40 -8.86
CA GLU A 162 -10.04 21.33 -8.62
C GLU A 162 -11.33 20.58 -8.26
N ASN A 163 -11.70 19.59 -9.08
CA ASN A 163 -12.92 18.82 -8.86
C ASN A 163 -12.85 17.97 -7.59
N PHE A 164 -11.67 17.45 -7.23
CA PHE A 164 -11.51 16.68 -6.00
C PHE A 164 -11.52 17.57 -4.75
N MET A 165 -11.01 18.81 -4.84
CA MET A 165 -11.10 19.77 -3.74
C MET A 165 -12.55 20.19 -3.47
N GLU A 166 -13.40 20.28 -4.49
CA GLU A 166 -14.85 20.49 -4.31
C GLU A 166 -15.49 19.31 -3.57
N VAL A 167 -15.19 18.08 -4.00
CA VAL A 167 -15.68 16.86 -3.33
C VAL A 167 -15.24 16.78 -1.87
N ILE A 168 -14.00 17.18 -1.57
CA ILE A 168 -13.50 17.27 -0.19
C ILE A 168 -14.26 18.32 0.61
N ALA A 169 -14.51 19.50 0.04
CA ALA A 169 -15.27 20.56 0.72
C ALA A 169 -16.69 20.09 1.07
N GLU A 170 -17.39 19.43 0.13
CA GLU A 170 -18.72 18.86 0.36
C GLU A 170 -18.76 17.81 1.49
N GLU A 171 -17.67 17.03 1.68
CA GLU A 171 -17.58 16.03 2.75
C GLU A 171 -17.14 16.61 4.09
N LEU A 172 -16.34 17.68 4.09
CA LEU A 172 -16.05 18.45 5.31
C LEU A 172 -17.34 19.07 5.87
N GLU A 173 -18.23 19.52 4.98
CA GLU A 173 -19.55 20.08 5.31
C GLU A 173 -20.66 19.01 5.42
N SER A 174 -20.29 17.72 5.43
CA SER A 174 -21.26 16.63 5.42
C SER A 174 -22.25 16.71 6.60
N PRO A 175 -23.58 16.59 6.37
CA PRO A 175 -24.57 16.54 7.45
C PRO A 175 -24.32 15.44 8.48
N LEU A 176 -23.56 14.40 8.12
CA LEU A 176 -23.16 13.34 9.04
C LEU A 176 -22.36 13.86 10.24
N ARG A 177 -21.64 14.98 10.09
CA ARG A 177 -20.86 15.63 11.15
C ARG A 177 -21.70 16.03 12.36
N GLN A 178 -23.00 16.27 12.18
CA GLN A 178 -23.90 16.57 13.30
C GLN A 178 -24.00 15.42 14.32
N PHE A 179 -23.66 14.19 13.91
CA PHE A 179 -23.66 13.01 14.76
C PHE A 179 -22.30 12.70 15.40
N SER A 180 -21.28 13.55 15.26
CA SER A 180 -19.95 13.33 15.86
C SER A 180 -20.01 13.14 17.37
N LYS A 181 -20.96 13.80 18.05
CA LYS A 181 -21.20 13.64 19.50
C LYS A 181 -21.75 12.25 19.89
N MET A 182 -22.19 11.43 18.93
CA MET A 182 -22.63 10.04 19.15
C MET A 182 -21.50 9.02 18.97
N LEU A 183 -20.30 9.47 18.54
CA LEU A 183 -19.13 8.63 18.43
C LEU A 183 -18.53 8.34 19.81
N GLU A 184 -17.86 7.21 19.93
CA GLU A 184 -17.01 6.97 21.10
C GLU A 184 -15.83 7.95 21.09
N THR A 185 -15.34 8.35 22.26
CA THR A 185 -14.24 9.35 22.38
C THR A 185 -13.04 8.99 21.51
N LYS A 186 -12.64 7.71 21.47
CA LYS A 186 -11.52 7.25 20.64
C LYS A 186 -11.78 7.42 19.13
N HIS A 187 -13.01 7.15 18.68
CA HIS A 187 -13.39 7.34 17.28
C HIS A 187 -13.47 8.84 16.96
N LEU A 188 -14.07 9.66 17.83
CA LEU A 188 -14.12 11.11 17.65
C LEU A 188 -12.73 11.72 17.51
N LEU A 189 -11.78 11.36 18.38
CA LEU A 189 -10.40 11.85 18.30
C LEU A 189 -9.73 11.48 16.97
N ARG A 190 -9.98 10.26 16.46
CA ARG A 190 -9.47 9.81 15.15
C ARG A 190 -10.09 10.58 13.99
N LEU A 191 -11.38 10.89 14.06
CA LEU A 191 -12.07 11.72 13.07
C LEU A 191 -11.46 13.13 13.02
N LEU A 192 -11.24 13.76 14.17
CA LEU A 192 -10.62 15.09 14.25
C LEU A 192 -9.18 15.09 13.73
N ASP A 193 -8.40 14.06 14.03
CA ASP A 193 -7.04 13.90 13.47
C ASP A 193 -7.06 13.76 11.94
N ALA A 194 -7.93 12.89 11.40
CA ALA A 194 -8.04 12.69 9.97
C ALA A 194 -8.50 13.96 9.23
N GLU A 195 -9.42 14.73 9.81
CA GLU A 195 -9.85 16.04 9.31
C GLU A 195 -8.69 17.04 9.28
N LYS A 196 -7.93 17.16 10.38
CA LYS A 196 -6.76 18.04 10.45
C LYS A 196 -5.73 17.69 9.38
N ARG A 197 -5.43 16.39 9.19
CA ARG A 197 -4.50 15.93 8.14
C ARG A 197 -5.02 16.27 6.75
N LEU A 198 -6.29 15.98 6.46
CA LEU A 198 -6.92 16.31 5.18
C LEU A 198 -6.85 17.82 4.86
N MET A 199 -7.12 18.68 5.85
CA MET A 199 -7.01 20.13 5.69
C MET A 199 -5.57 20.59 5.43
N LEU A 200 -4.59 20.04 6.17
CA LEU A 200 -3.18 20.35 5.96
C LEU A 200 -2.71 19.94 4.56
N THR A 201 -3.02 18.72 4.12
CA THR A 201 -2.68 18.21 2.79
C THR A 201 -3.30 19.08 1.68
N ARG A 202 -4.56 19.53 1.87
CA ARG A 202 -5.22 20.49 0.96
C ARG A 202 -4.48 21.84 0.88
N GLN A 203 -4.02 22.37 2.01
CA GLN A 203 -3.24 23.62 2.05
C GLN A 203 -1.89 23.46 1.35
N ILE A 204 -1.18 22.34 1.59
CA ILE A 204 0.10 22.05 0.96
C ILE A 204 -0.04 22.01 -0.56
N ILE A 205 -1.03 21.27 -1.10
CA ILE A 205 -1.26 21.18 -2.55
C ILE A 205 -1.55 22.55 -3.15
N ARG A 206 -2.35 23.39 -2.49
CA ARG A 206 -2.61 24.77 -2.94
C ARG A 206 -1.34 25.60 -2.99
N GLY A 207 -0.49 25.48 -1.96
CA GLY A 207 0.81 26.14 -1.93
C GLY A 207 1.74 25.66 -3.05
N LEU A 208 1.81 24.35 -3.29
CA LEU A 208 2.62 23.76 -4.35
C LEU A 208 2.20 24.25 -5.74
N ARG A 209 0.89 24.28 -6.01
CA ARG A 209 0.34 24.82 -7.27
C ARG A 209 0.68 26.30 -7.44
N LYS A 210 0.44 27.12 -6.41
CA LYS A 210 0.73 28.56 -6.43
C LYS A 210 2.21 28.86 -6.68
N ASN A 211 3.10 28.02 -6.15
CA ASN A 211 4.54 28.17 -6.29
C ASN A 211 5.10 27.57 -7.60
N GLY A 212 4.26 27.03 -8.48
CA GLY A 212 4.71 26.39 -9.72
C GLY A 212 5.59 25.16 -9.48
N SER A 213 5.28 24.40 -8.43
CA SER A 213 6.04 23.18 -8.10
C SER A 213 5.96 22.16 -9.25
N PRO A 214 6.96 21.27 -9.40
CA PRO A 214 6.92 20.22 -10.40
C PRO A 214 5.62 19.42 -10.32
N GLN A 215 5.01 19.11 -11.47
CA GLN A 215 3.74 18.39 -11.54
C GLN A 215 3.83 17.00 -10.89
N GLN A 216 5.02 16.41 -10.89
CA GLN A 216 5.33 15.15 -10.20
C GLN A 216 5.16 15.27 -8.70
N THR A 217 5.68 16.35 -8.10
CA THR A 217 5.49 16.64 -6.68
C THR A 217 4.00 16.80 -6.38
N ILE A 218 3.28 17.53 -7.22
CA ILE A 218 1.82 17.72 -7.07
C ILE A 218 1.07 16.37 -7.18
N LEU A 219 1.45 15.50 -8.12
CA LEU A 219 0.86 14.16 -8.28
C LEU A 219 1.11 13.28 -7.06
N GLN A 220 2.31 13.32 -6.46
CA GLN A 220 2.60 12.60 -5.21
C GLN A 220 1.71 13.08 -4.06
N TRP A 221 1.55 14.40 -3.94
CA TRP A 221 0.64 14.96 -2.95
C TRP A 221 -0.84 14.65 -3.24
N LEU A 222 -1.25 14.52 -4.50
CA LEU A 222 -2.58 14.01 -4.84
C LEU A 222 -2.80 12.59 -4.32
N LYS A 223 -1.79 11.69 -4.41
CA LYS A 223 -1.89 10.34 -3.82
C LYS A 223 -2.12 10.41 -2.30
N ILE A 224 -1.39 11.29 -1.60
CA ILE A 224 -1.56 11.52 -0.15
C ILE A 224 -2.95 12.08 0.15
N LEU A 225 -3.43 13.05 -0.63
CA LEU A 225 -4.75 13.66 -0.48
C LEU A 225 -5.88 12.63 -0.62
N VAL A 226 -5.77 11.72 -1.60
CA VAL A 226 -6.73 10.62 -1.78
C VAL A 226 -6.77 9.74 -0.52
N ASN A 227 -5.62 9.38 0.04
CA ASN A 227 -5.54 8.57 1.26
C ASN A 227 -6.13 9.29 2.49
N ASP A 228 -5.81 10.57 2.69
CA ASP A 228 -6.33 11.36 3.80
C ASP A 228 -7.86 11.56 3.68
N TYR A 229 -8.36 11.83 2.47
CA TYR A 229 -9.79 11.94 2.19
C TYR A 229 -10.53 10.64 2.52
N LEU A 230 -10.06 9.51 1.99
CA LEU A 230 -10.66 8.21 2.26
C LEU A 230 -10.58 7.83 3.75
N THR A 231 -9.54 8.27 4.46
CA THR A 231 -9.41 8.05 5.91
C THR A 231 -10.45 8.86 6.67
N TYR A 232 -10.60 10.14 6.32
CA TYR A 232 -11.62 11.02 6.88
C TYR A 232 -13.04 10.46 6.65
N VAL A 233 -13.36 10.07 5.41
CA VAL A 233 -14.66 9.48 5.05
C VAL A 233 -14.93 8.21 5.85
N ASN A 234 -13.93 7.35 6.07
CA ASN A 234 -14.06 6.13 6.87
C ASN A 234 -14.37 6.44 8.35
N PHE A 235 -13.96 7.60 8.85
CA PHE A 235 -14.22 8.02 10.24
C PHE A 235 -15.48 8.87 10.42
N LEU A 236 -16.11 9.34 9.34
CA LEU A 236 -17.38 10.07 9.43
C LEU A 236 -18.44 9.24 10.18
N PRO A 237 -19.32 9.89 10.99
CA PRO A 237 -20.45 9.20 11.60
C PRO A 237 -21.28 8.50 10.55
N LEU A 238 -21.80 7.30 10.86
CA LEU A 238 -22.52 6.42 9.95
C LEU A 238 -21.69 5.82 8.81
N SER A 239 -20.54 6.35 8.39
CA SER A 239 -19.74 5.70 7.33
C SER A 239 -19.32 4.29 7.72
N THR A 240 -18.92 4.10 8.99
CA THR A 240 -18.57 2.80 9.54
C THR A 240 -19.15 2.65 10.95
N VAL A 241 -19.84 1.55 11.20
CA VAL A 241 -20.60 1.30 12.43
C VAL A 241 -20.07 0.06 13.15
N ALA A 242 -19.83 0.21 14.46
CA ALA A 242 -19.48 -0.92 15.33
C ALA A 242 -20.71 -1.81 15.56
N GLY A 243 -20.53 -3.12 15.40
CA GLY A 243 -21.57 -4.12 15.67
C GLY A 243 -22.51 -4.45 14.51
N GLY A 244 -22.31 -3.87 13.32
CA GLY A 244 -22.92 -4.36 12.08
C GLY A 244 -22.24 -5.63 11.55
N ASP A 245 -22.81 -6.23 10.51
CA ASP A 245 -22.26 -7.42 9.88
C ASP A 245 -21.14 -7.05 8.89
N PRO A 246 -19.87 -7.42 9.16
CA PRO A 246 -18.76 -7.13 8.25
C PRO A 246 -18.58 -8.19 7.15
N SER A 247 -19.46 -9.20 7.05
CA SER A 247 -19.26 -10.40 6.21
C SER A 247 -19.32 -10.17 4.70
N GLY A 248 -19.69 -8.96 4.27
CA GLY A 248 -19.74 -8.55 2.86
C GLY A 248 -20.93 -9.15 2.12
N HIS A 249 -21.84 -8.32 1.67
CA HIS A 249 -23.14 -8.76 1.12
C HIS A 249 -23.14 -8.95 -0.40
N GLY A 250 -22.03 -9.44 -0.97
CA GLY A 250 -21.87 -9.56 -2.43
C GLY A 250 -21.50 -8.25 -3.14
N GLU A 251 -21.07 -7.24 -2.37
CA GLU A 251 -20.67 -5.92 -2.87
C GLU A 251 -19.68 -5.98 -4.04
N GLY A 252 -18.69 -6.88 -4.00
CA GLY A 252 -17.70 -7.02 -5.08
C GLY A 252 -18.31 -7.51 -6.41
N VAL A 253 -19.27 -8.43 -6.35
CA VAL A 253 -19.99 -8.92 -7.54
C VAL A 253 -20.88 -7.82 -8.10
N SER A 254 -21.65 -7.14 -7.23
CA SER A 254 -22.50 -6.02 -7.63
C SER A 254 -21.71 -4.85 -8.20
N ARG A 255 -20.57 -4.49 -7.58
CA ARG A 255 -19.65 -3.47 -8.10
C ARG A 255 -19.13 -3.83 -9.48
N GLY A 256 -18.67 -5.07 -9.70
CA GLY A 256 -18.19 -5.51 -11.02
C GLY A 256 -19.27 -5.40 -12.11
N GLN A 257 -20.52 -5.70 -11.75
CA GLN A 257 -21.66 -5.52 -12.63
C GLN A 257 -21.97 -4.04 -12.91
N ILE A 258 -21.97 -3.19 -11.87
CA ILE A 258 -22.18 -1.74 -12.01
C ILE A 258 -21.09 -1.11 -12.87
N ASN A 259 -19.81 -1.40 -12.60
CA ASN A 259 -18.68 -0.84 -13.36
C ASN A 259 -18.70 -1.24 -14.82
N LEU A 260 -19.09 -2.47 -15.14
CA LEU A 260 -19.27 -2.90 -16.52
C LEU A 260 -20.37 -2.08 -17.21
N PHE A 261 -21.49 -1.87 -16.52
CA PHE A 261 -22.59 -1.05 -17.04
C PHE A 261 -22.19 0.42 -17.21
N GLU A 262 -21.48 0.98 -16.23
CA GLU A 262 -20.91 2.33 -16.28
C GLU A 262 -20.01 2.48 -17.50
N TYR A 263 -19.03 1.59 -17.66
CA TYR A 263 -18.06 1.63 -18.75
C TYR A 263 -18.74 1.70 -20.11
N PHE A 264 -19.65 0.76 -20.39
CA PHE A 264 -20.34 0.74 -21.67
C PHE A 264 -21.31 1.92 -21.83
N SER A 265 -21.91 2.42 -20.75
CA SER A 265 -22.80 3.59 -20.83
C SER A 265 -22.02 4.86 -21.15
N ALA A 266 -20.84 5.03 -20.55
CA ALA A 266 -19.93 6.13 -20.83
C ALA A 266 -19.46 6.11 -22.29
N ARG A 267 -18.97 4.96 -22.76
CA ARG A 267 -18.53 4.80 -24.16
C ARG A 267 -19.66 5.00 -25.17
N LEU A 268 -20.89 4.58 -24.85
CA LEU A 268 -22.06 4.85 -25.68
C LEU A 268 -22.42 6.33 -25.71
N ALA A 269 -22.36 7.03 -24.57
CA ALA A 269 -22.63 8.47 -24.51
C ALA A 269 -21.58 9.28 -25.30
N GLU A 270 -20.31 8.88 -25.22
CA GLU A 270 -19.22 9.43 -26.03
C GLU A 270 -19.50 9.25 -27.52
N HIS A 271 -19.86 8.03 -27.96
CA HIS A 271 -20.26 7.77 -29.34
C HIS A 271 -21.45 8.64 -29.79
N GLU A 272 -22.48 8.77 -28.94
CA GLU A 272 -23.69 9.56 -29.23
C GLU A 272 -23.41 11.08 -29.32
N SER A 273 -22.42 11.57 -28.57
CA SER A 273 -22.01 12.98 -28.56
C SER A 273 -20.98 13.34 -29.64
N GLY A 274 -20.07 12.41 -29.99
CA GLY A 274 -18.90 12.66 -30.83
C GLY A 274 -19.04 12.32 -32.31
N ASN A 275 -20.17 11.75 -32.75
CA ASN A 275 -20.37 11.27 -34.13
C ASN A 275 -19.22 10.37 -34.67
N ASN A 276 -18.54 9.61 -33.80
CA ASN A 276 -17.45 8.72 -34.20
C ASN A 276 -17.95 7.27 -34.41
N PRO A 277 -18.22 6.82 -35.65
CA PRO A 277 -18.73 5.48 -35.91
C PRO A 277 -17.71 4.36 -35.62
N GLU A 278 -16.41 4.67 -35.57
CA GLU A 278 -15.35 3.69 -35.28
C GLU A 278 -15.44 3.21 -33.82
N LEU A 279 -15.86 4.10 -32.90
CA LEU A 279 -16.02 3.80 -31.48
C LEU A 279 -16.98 2.64 -31.22
N LEU A 280 -18.01 2.46 -32.05
CA LEU A 280 -18.96 1.36 -31.90
C LEU A 280 -18.32 0.00 -32.22
N THR A 281 -17.36 -0.02 -33.14
CA THR A 281 -16.59 -1.22 -33.46
C THR A 281 -15.65 -1.55 -32.31
N ASP A 282 -14.92 -0.55 -31.78
CA ASP A 282 -14.04 -0.70 -30.62
C ASP A 282 -14.80 -1.24 -29.40
N ILE A 283 -15.97 -0.65 -29.10
CA ILE A 283 -16.85 -1.13 -28.01
C ILE A 283 -17.25 -2.60 -28.21
N GLN A 284 -17.45 -3.04 -29.46
CA GLN A 284 -17.80 -4.43 -29.74
C GLN A 284 -16.61 -5.38 -29.59
N GLU A 285 -15.40 -4.93 -29.90
CA GLU A 285 -14.16 -5.70 -29.74
C GLU A 285 -13.75 -5.80 -28.27
N GLU A 286 -13.70 -4.68 -27.55
CA GLU A 286 -13.47 -4.64 -26.10
C GLU A 286 -14.49 -5.50 -25.37
N ARG A 287 -15.75 -5.50 -25.83
CA ARG A 287 -16.77 -6.40 -25.28
C ARG A 287 -16.42 -7.87 -25.49
N LYS A 288 -15.90 -8.27 -26.65
CA LYS A 288 -15.52 -9.68 -26.88
C LYS A 288 -14.40 -10.08 -25.91
N GLU A 289 -13.40 -9.21 -25.75
CA GLU A 289 -12.28 -9.40 -24.81
C GLU A 289 -12.75 -9.49 -23.36
N LEU A 290 -13.64 -8.59 -22.91
CA LEU A 290 -14.17 -8.62 -21.55
C LEU A 290 -15.13 -9.79 -21.32
N SER A 291 -15.80 -10.24 -22.37
CA SER A 291 -16.80 -11.31 -22.28
C SER A 291 -16.22 -12.70 -22.04
N SER A 292 -14.93 -12.92 -22.32
CA SER A 292 -14.22 -14.18 -22.02
C SER A 292 -13.81 -14.29 -20.55
N LYS A 293 -13.78 -13.17 -19.79
CA LYS A 293 -13.28 -13.10 -18.41
C LYS A 293 -14.33 -13.36 -17.31
N ASN A 294 -15.12 -14.44 -17.40
CA ASN A 294 -16.11 -14.87 -16.38
C ASN A 294 -17.30 -13.93 -16.10
N PHE A 295 -17.57 -12.92 -16.93
CA PHE A 295 -18.81 -12.14 -16.82
C PHE A 295 -19.97 -12.93 -17.43
N GLU A 296 -20.69 -13.72 -16.62
CA GLU A 296 -21.89 -14.44 -17.03
C GLU A 296 -23.19 -13.78 -16.54
N GLY A 297 -24.28 -13.99 -17.27
CA GLY A 297 -25.64 -13.67 -16.79
C GLY A 297 -26.40 -12.57 -17.55
N ALA A 298 -27.48 -12.11 -16.92
CA ALA A 298 -28.47 -11.22 -17.53
C ALA A 298 -27.87 -9.88 -17.98
N LEU A 299 -26.97 -9.28 -17.20
CA LEU A 299 -26.41 -7.97 -17.49
C LEU A 299 -25.61 -7.96 -18.80
N LYS A 300 -24.76 -8.97 -19.04
CA LYS A 300 -23.99 -9.12 -20.29
C LYS A 300 -24.92 -9.18 -21.50
N ASN A 301 -25.98 -10.00 -21.44
CA ASN A 301 -26.95 -10.13 -22.52
C ASN A 301 -27.72 -8.83 -22.78
N MET A 302 -27.96 -8.05 -21.73
CA MET A 302 -28.76 -6.84 -21.82
C MET A 302 -27.96 -5.62 -22.26
N VAL A 303 -26.70 -5.48 -21.81
CA VAL A 303 -25.73 -4.52 -22.35
C VAL A 303 -25.50 -4.80 -23.84
N THR A 304 -25.35 -6.07 -24.22
CA THR A 304 -25.27 -6.51 -25.63
C THR A 304 -26.47 -6.04 -26.44
N ALA A 305 -27.67 -6.25 -25.92
CA ALA A 305 -28.88 -5.89 -26.63
C ALA A 305 -29.03 -4.36 -26.75
N ARG A 306 -28.59 -3.60 -25.73
CA ARG A 306 -28.59 -2.13 -25.72
C ARG A 306 -27.63 -1.56 -26.76
N ILE A 307 -26.41 -2.09 -26.83
CA ILE A 307 -25.43 -1.73 -27.88
C ILE A 307 -26.02 -1.99 -29.28
N LYS A 308 -26.77 -3.08 -29.45
CA LYS A 308 -27.43 -3.42 -30.72
C LYS A 308 -28.73 -2.64 -31.01
N LYS A 309 -29.14 -1.71 -30.13
CA LYS A 309 -30.41 -0.94 -30.21
C LYS A 309 -31.68 -1.80 -30.39
N ASN A 310 -31.63 -3.09 -30.02
CA ASN A 310 -32.71 -4.06 -30.23
C ASN A 310 -33.43 -4.46 -28.92
N VAL A 311 -33.49 -3.56 -27.93
CA VAL A 311 -34.09 -3.85 -26.61
C VAL A 311 -35.52 -3.36 -26.57
N ASN A 312 -36.46 -4.23 -26.24
CA ASN A 312 -37.83 -3.79 -25.96
C ASN A 312 -37.97 -3.21 -24.53
N GLU A 313 -39.02 -2.43 -24.28
CA GLU A 313 -39.22 -1.75 -23.00
C GLU A 313 -39.29 -2.72 -21.79
N LYS A 314 -39.79 -3.94 -22.00
CA LYS A 314 -39.81 -4.97 -20.95
C LYS A 314 -38.40 -5.40 -20.56
N GLN A 315 -37.52 -5.62 -21.53
CA GLN A 315 -36.11 -5.93 -21.28
C GLN A 315 -35.40 -4.73 -20.63
N LEU A 316 -35.64 -3.49 -21.07
CA LEU A 316 -35.07 -2.31 -20.43
C LEU A 316 -35.50 -2.21 -18.95
N ASN A 317 -36.77 -2.45 -18.64
CA ASN A 317 -37.25 -2.42 -17.26
C ASN A 317 -36.64 -3.54 -16.40
N ASN A 318 -36.43 -4.73 -16.97
CA ASN A 318 -35.69 -5.78 -16.27
C ASN A 318 -34.23 -5.35 -16.01
N LEU A 319 -33.57 -4.65 -16.94
CA LEU A 319 -32.19 -4.19 -16.77
C LEU A 319 -32.13 -3.13 -15.68
N ARG A 320 -33.07 -2.18 -15.69
CA ARG A 320 -33.20 -1.16 -14.65
C ARG A 320 -33.36 -1.80 -13.27
N ALA A 321 -34.17 -2.85 -13.15
CA ALA A 321 -34.34 -3.58 -11.90
C ALA A 321 -33.05 -4.26 -11.43
N VAL A 322 -32.28 -4.87 -12.32
CA VAL A 322 -30.97 -5.50 -12.00
C VAL A 322 -29.94 -4.45 -11.58
N VAL A 323 -29.84 -3.33 -12.31
CA VAL A 323 -28.93 -2.22 -11.94
C VAL A 323 -29.34 -1.63 -10.59
N LEU A 324 -30.64 -1.41 -10.37
CA LEU A 324 -31.17 -0.93 -9.11
C LEU A 324 -30.82 -1.87 -7.95
N ASP A 325 -31.08 -3.18 -8.09
CA ASP A 325 -30.74 -4.19 -7.09
C ASP A 325 -29.25 -4.16 -6.74
N ASN A 326 -28.37 -4.16 -7.73
CA ASN A 326 -26.93 -4.06 -7.51
C ASN A 326 -26.50 -2.77 -6.79
N LEU A 327 -27.09 -1.62 -7.12
CA LEU A 327 -26.77 -0.36 -6.43
C LEU A 327 -27.18 -0.44 -4.96
N TRP A 328 -28.34 -1.01 -4.65
CA TRP A 328 -28.80 -1.19 -3.26
C TRP A 328 -28.07 -2.29 -2.50
N THR A 329 -27.45 -3.27 -3.17
CA THR A 329 -26.51 -4.21 -2.54
C THR A 329 -25.30 -3.49 -1.93
N LEU A 330 -24.96 -2.29 -2.42
CA LEU A 330 -23.90 -1.46 -1.84
C LEU A 330 -24.37 -0.67 -0.59
N PHE A 331 -25.59 -0.91 -0.09
CA PHE A 331 -26.12 -0.26 1.11
C PHE A 331 -26.40 -1.26 2.23
N ALA A 332 -25.60 -1.20 3.29
CA ALA A 332 -25.80 -1.98 4.51
C ALA A 332 -26.82 -1.29 5.41
N ILE A 333 -28.10 -1.32 5.04
CA ILE A 333 -29.18 -0.55 5.68
C ILE A 333 -29.32 -0.80 7.20
N GLU A 334 -28.91 -1.97 7.68
CA GLU A 334 -28.94 -2.34 9.10
C GLU A 334 -28.05 -1.48 9.99
N THR A 335 -26.98 -0.92 9.42
CA THR A 335 -26.02 -0.06 10.13
C THR A 335 -26.68 1.19 10.69
N LEU A 336 -27.68 1.75 10.01
CA LEU A 336 -28.42 2.93 10.45
C LEU A 336 -29.15 2.67 11.77
N ASP A 337 -29.79 1.50 11.88
CA ASP A 337 -30.51 1.11 13.09
C ASP A 337 -29.55 0.80 14.24
N ILE A 338 -28.39 0.21 13.94
CA ILE A 338 -27.36 -0.05 14.95
C ILE A 338 -26.81 1.26 15.51
N PHE A 339 -26.51 2.22 14.63
CA PHE A 339 -26.00 3.53 15.05
C PHE A 339 -27.06 4.34 15.83
N ALA A 340 -28.31 4.35 15.34
CA ALA A 340 -29.40 5.07 15.97
C ALA A 340 -29.77 4.59 17.39
N ARG A 341 -29.42 3.35 17.77
CA ARG A 341 -29.67 2.83 19.13
C ARG A 341 -28.99 3.67 20.22
N LYS A 342 -27.93 4.40 19.88
CA LYS A 342 -27.22 5.29 20.82
C LYS A 342 -28.05 6.51 21.22
N ASP A 343 -28.97 6.96 20.35
CA ASP A 343 -29.82 8.13 20.58
C ASP A 343 -31.18 7.90 19.88
N PRO A 344 -32.10 7.12 20.48
CA PRO A 344 -33.38 6.76 19.85
C PRO A 344 -34.22 7.95 19.34
N PRO A 345 -34.28 9.11 20.02
CA PRO A 345 -34.92 10.32 19.50
C PRO A 345 -34.41 10.77 18.12
N LYS A 346 -33.12 10.53 17.81
CA LYS A 346 -32.52 10.91 16.52
C LYS A 346 -32.63 9.84 15.45
N ARG A 347 -33.30 8.71 15.71
CA ARG A 347 -33.38 7.59 14.76
C ARG A 347 -33.84 8.00 13.37
N LEU A 348 -34.87 8.84 13.26
CA LEU A 348 -35.37 9.28 11.95
C LEU A 348 -34.34 10.13 11.20
N THR A 349 -33.71 11.09 11.88
CA THR A 349 -32.67 11.94 11.29
C THR A 349 -31.45 11.12 10.86
N VAL A 350 -31.00 10.18 11.70
CA VAL A 350 -29.92 9.24 11.35
C VAL A 350 -30.22 8.47 10.06
N TRP A 351 -31.45 7.98 9.93
CA TRP A 351 -31.87 7.26 8.72
C TRP A 351 -31.91 8.16 7.48
N ILE A 352 -32.48 9.36 7.60
CA ILE A 352 -32.56 10.32 6.49
C ILE A 352 -31.15 10.68 6.00
N GLU A 353 -30.27 11.09 6.90
CA GLU A 353 -28.92 11.51 6.54
C GLU A 353 -28.04 10.35 6.04
N GLY A 354 -28.20 9.16 6.62
CA GLY A 354 -27.51 7.95 6.15
C GLY A 354 -27.91 7.57 4.72
N ILE A 355 -29.22 7.63 4.40
CA ILE A 355 -29.73 7.37 3.05
C ILE A 355 -29.28 8.46 2.07
N ASN A 356 -29.35 9.74 2.46
CA ASN A 356 -28.91 10.85 1.62
C ASN A 356 -27.42 10.72 1.30
N ASN A 357 -26.58 10.41 2.29
CA ASN A 357 -25.15 10.20 2.06
C ASN A 357 -24.86 9.01 1.14
N PHE A 358 -25.61 7.90 1.28
CA PHE A 358 -25.53 6.77 0.36
C PHE A 358 -25.90 7.19 -1.08
N LEU A 359 -27.06 7.83 -1.27
CA LEU A 359 -27.52 8.25 -2.60
C LEU A 359 -26.55 9.23 -3.26
N ARG A 360 -26.03 10.20 -2.51
CA ARG A 360 -24.98 11.13 -2.98
C ARG A 360 -23.71 10.39 -3.40
N THR A 361 -23.24 9.44 -2.59
CA THR A 361 -22.05 8.65 -2.90
C THR A 361 -22.25 7.82 -4.17
N ILE A 362 -23.37 7.11 -4.30
CA ILE A 362 -23.70 6.30 -5.46
C ILE A 362 -23.87 7.14 -6.73
N ARG A 363 -24.53 8.30 -6.63
CA ARG A 363 -24.68 9.24 -7.75
C ARG A 363 -23.32 9.67 -8.30
N ASN A 364 -22.37 9.96 -7.42
CA ASN A 364 -21.03 10.43 -7.81
C ASN A 364 -20.10 9.28 -8.25
N ALA A 365 -20.28 8.07 -7.72
CA ALA A 365 -19.50 6.89 -8.13
C ALA A 365 -20.00 6.26 -9.45
N TYR A 366 -21.31 6.25 -9.66
CA TYR A 366 -21.98 5.50 -10.72
C TYR A 366 -23.09 6.34 -11.40
N PRO A 367 -22.73 7.48 -12.04
CA PRO A 367 -23.72 8.42 -12.55
C PRO A 367 -24.62 7.83 -13.63
N TYR A 368 -24.12 6.97 -14.52
CA TYR A 368 -24.96 6.38 -15.57
C TYR A 368 -25.92 5.34 -15.01
N SER A 369 -25.48 4.51 -14.07
CA SER A 369 -26.28 3.49 -13.38
C SER A 369 -27.34 4.16 -12.51
N PHE A 370 -26.97 5.19 -11.75
CA PHE A 370 -27.89 5.96 -10.92
C PHE A 370 -29.02 6.57 -11.75
N ASN A 371 -28.67 7.25 -12.84
CA ASN A 371 -29.64 7.86 -13.75
C ASN A 371 -30.49 6.80 -14.47
N PHE A 372 -29.87 5.72 -14.96
CA PHE A 372 -30.57 4.65 -15.66
C PHE A 372 -31.57 3.91 -14.77
N ALA A 373 -31.21 3.64 -13.52
CA ALA A 373 -32.10 3.07 -12.50
C ALA A 373 -33.17 4.06 -12.03
N GLY A 374 -33.07 5.33 -12.42
CA GLY A 374 -34.00 6.40 -12.05
C GLY A 374 -33.95 6.72 -10.56
N LEU A 375 -32.79 6.63 -9.93
CA LEU A 375 -32.62 6.90 -8.49
C LEU A 375 -32.77 8.38 -8.13
N SER A 376 -32.86 9.29 -9.12
CA SER A 376 -33.30 10.68 -8.91
C SER A 376 -34.79 10.80 -8.57
N GLN A 377 -35.57 9.73 -8.76
CA GLN A 377 -37.00 9.71 -8.51
C GLN A 377 -37.29 9.09 -7.13
N PRO A 378 -37.98 9.79 -6.21
CA PRO A 378 -38.24 9.27 -4.86
C PRO A 378 -38.99 7.94 -4.87
N LYS A 379 -39.84 7.67 -5.88
CA LYS A 379 -40.51 6.37 -6.05
C LYS A 379 -39.51 5.20 -6.12
N ASN A 380 -38.41 5.37 -6.85
CA ASN A 380 -37.40 4.33 -7.04
C ASN A 380 -36.49 4.21 -5.80
N GLN A 381 -36.20 5.33 -5.14
CA GLN A 381 -35.50 5.34 -3.86
C GLN A 381 -36.29 4.55 -2.80
N ILE A 382 -37.59 4.82 -2.66
CA ILE A 382 -38.48 4.09 -1.74
C ILE A 382 -38.55 2.59 -2.08
N ALA A 383 -38.61 2.25 -3.37
CA ALA A 383 -38.62 0.85 -3.81
C ALA A 383 -37.32 0.12 -3.42
N GLY A 384 -36.18 0.79 -3.61
CA GLY A 384 -34.87 0.30 -3.22
C GLY A 384 -34.70 0.14 -1.71
N ILE A 385 -35.17 1.09 -0.91
CA ILE A 385 -35.16 0.98 0.55
C ILE A 385 -35.97 -0.24 1.01
N LYS A 386 -37.16 -0.46 0.43
CA LYS A 386 -37.96 -1.66 0.74
C LYS A 386 -37.23 -2.96 0.39
N LEU A 387 -36.47 -2.96 -0.69
CA LEU A 387 -35.67 -4.10 -1.11
C LEU A 387 -34.50 -4.34 -0.14
N ALA A 388 -33.74 -3.30 0.20
CA ALA A 388 -32.66 -3.36 1.18
C ALA A 388 -33.17 -3.83 2.56
N LEU A 389 -34.28 -3.27 3.05
CA LEU A 389 -34.94 -3.71 4.28
C LEU A 389 -35.30 -5.19 4.26
N LYS A 390 -35.86 -5.67 3.14
CA LYS A 390 -36.23 -7.08 2.96
C LYS A 390 -34.99 -7.98 2.99
N ASN A 391 -33.92 -7.59 2.28
CA ASN A 391 -32.67 -8.35 2.21
C ASN A 391 -31.98 -8.43 3.58
N ALA A 392 -32.01 -7.33 4.35
CA ALA A 392 -31.50 -7.27 5.72
C ALA A 392 -32.46 -7.88 6.78
N ASN A 393 -33.64 -8.36 6.37
CA ASN A 393 -34.69 -8.87 7.27
C ASN A 393 -35.10 -7.86 8.37
N ILE A 394 -35.20 -6.57 8.02
CA ILE A 394 -35.59 -5.49 8.92
C ILE A 394 -37.04 -5.10 8.68
N SER A 395 -37.81 -4.99 9.76
CA SER A 395 -39.16 -4.44 9.73
C SER A 395 -39.19 -3.07 10.39
N LEU A 396 -39.67 -2.06 9.65
CA LEU A 396 -39.96 -0.74 10.19
C LEU A 396 -41.40 -0.72 10.71
N ASN A 397 -41.64 -0.06 11.84
CA ASN A 397 -43.01 0.21 12.26
C ASN A 397 -43.68 1.15 11.23
N SER A 398 -45.01 1.05 11.07
CA SER A 398 -45.73 1.76 10.01
C SER A 398 -45.54 3.28 10.08
N SER A 399 -45.62 3.87 11.27
CA SER A 399 -45.45 5.31 11.47
C SER A 399 -44.06 5.81 11.05
N PHE A 400 -43.00 5.05 11.37
CA PHE A 400 -41.64 5.41 11.00
C PHE A 400 -41.42 5.24 9.50
N GLY A 401 -41.94 4.16 8.91
CA GLY A 401 -41.88 3.95 7.47
C GLY A 401 -42.58 5.05 6.67
N GLU A 402 -43.72 5.55 7.15
CA GLU A 402 -44.45 6.68 6.56
C GLU A 402 -43.66 7.99 6.69
N ALA A 403 -43.10 8.28 7.88
CA ALA A 403 -42.28 9.47 8.10
C ALA A 403 -41.03 9.48 7.22
N LEU A 404 -40.33 8.34 7.13
CA LEU A 404 -39.16 8.18 6.27
C LEU A 404 -39.53 8.37 4.79
N THR A 405 -40.61 7.73 4.33
CA THR A 405 -41.12 7.88 2.95
C THR A 405 -41.44 9.33 2.62
N LYS A 406 -42.02 10.07 3.57
CA LYS A 406 -42.33 11.49 3.41
C LYS A 406 -41.04 12.31 3.29
N ALA A 407 -40.09 12.12 4.21
CA ALA A 407 -38.82 12.86 4.21
C ALA A 407 -38.03 12.66 2.90
N ILE A 408 -38.00 11.43 2.37
CA ILE A 408 -37.31 11.13 1.10
C ILE A 408 -37.94 11.88 -0.08
N ARG A 409 -39.28 11.97 -0.12
CA ARG A 409 -39.97 12.74 -1.16
C ARG A 409 -39.59 14.21 -1.09
N GLU A 410 -39.64 14.78 0.11
CA GLU A 410 -39.35 16.20 0.35
C GLU A 410 -37.88 16.55 0.05
N GLY A 411 -36.91 15.69 0.40
CA GLY A 411 -35.49 15.90 0.12
C GLY A 411 -35.12 15.77 -1.36
N SER A 412 -35.74 14.82 -2.08
CA SER A 412 -35.41 14.56 -3.49
C SER A 412 -35.72 15.73 -4.44
N GLU A 413 -36.66 16.60 -4.08
CA GLU A 413 -37.03 17.77 -4.89
C GLU A 413 -35.96 18.86 -4.88
N GLN A 414 -35.13 18.92 -3.84
CA GLN A 414 -34.05 19.93 -3.72
C GLN A 414 -32.79 19.53 -4.48
N GLU A 415 -32.53 18.22 -4.65
CA GLU A 415 -31.28 17.71 -5.20
C GLU A 415 -31.22 17.64 -6.74
N GLN A 416 -32.36 17.76 -7.44
CA GLN A 416 -32.43 17.64 -8.90
C GLN A 416 -31.76 18.81 -9.66
N ALA A 417 -31.31 19.86 -8.97
CA ALA A 417 -30.79 21.08 -9.58
C ALA A 417 -29.27 21.10 -9.88
N GLN A 418 -28.50 20.10 -9.44
CA GLN A 418 -27.03 20.10 -9.53
C GLN A 418 -26.46 18.82 -10.16
N THR A 419 -26.97 18.41 -11.31
CA THR A 419 -26.26 17.39 -12.10
C THR A 419 -25.04 18.05 -12.75
N ARG A 420 -23.83 17.64 -12.36
CA ARG A 420 -22.61 17.97 -13.14
C ARG A 420 -22.81 17.42 -14.55
N ASP A 421 -22.84 18.30 -15.55
CA ASP A 421 -23.08 17.94 -16.95
C ASP A 421 -21.90 17.18 -17.59
N SER A 422 -20.73 17.14 -16.95
CA SER A 422 -19.61 16.30 -17.38
C SER A 422 -19.83 14.88 -16.85
N TYR A 423 -20.40 14.03 -17.69
CA TYR A 423 -20.43 12.61 -17.37
C TYR A 423 -19.00 12.06 -17.41
N ASP A 424 -18.48 11.68 -16.24
CA ASP A 424 -17.10 11.26 -16.04
C ASP A 424 -16.81 9.90 -16.70
N GLU A 425 -15.66 9.83 -17.36
CA GLU A 425 -15.20 8.62 -18.06
C GLU A 425 -14.85 7.49 -17.07
N VAL A 426 -14.82 6.26 -17.60
CA VAL A 426 -14.56 5.04 -16.83
C VAL A 426 -13.23 4.45 -17.27
N ALA A 427 -12.32 4.21 -16.33
CA ALA A 427 -11.00 3.68 -16.65
C ALA A 427 -11.06 2.16 -16.86
N ARG A 428 -10.09 1.60 -17.59
CA ARG A 428 -9.99 0.16 -17.78
C ARG A 428 -9.82 -0.61 -16.47
N SER A 429 -9.15 -0.04 -15.45
CA SER A 429 -9.06 -0.72 -14.16
C SER A 429 -10.39 -0.83 -13.41
N ASP A 430 -11.47 -0.14 -13.83
CA ASP A 430 -12.81 -0.35 -13.27
C ASP A 430 -13.36 -1.74 -13.64
N LEU A 431 -12.84 -2.33 -14.72
CA LEU A 431 -13.27 -3.61 -15.30
C LEU A 431 -12.43 -4.80 -14.82
N ILE A 432 -11.20 -4.55 -14.38
CA ILE A 432 -10.34 -5.57 -13.78
C ILE A 432 -10.99 -5.94 -12.44
N GLN A 433 -11.45 -7.19 -12.31
CA GLN A 433 -12.30 -7.66 -11.22
C GLN A 433 -11.84 -7.12 -9.86
N GLY A 434 -12.61 -6.18 -9.30
CA GLY A 434 -13.12 -6.07 -7.92
C GLY A 434 -12.19 -6.18 -6.71
N GLY A 435 -11.13 -6.98 -6.76
CA GLY A 435 -10.15 -7.11 -5.70
C GLY A 435 -9.33 -5.83 -5.63
N SER A 436 -9.11 -5.35 -4.40
CA SER A 436 -8.05 -4.40 -4.12
C SER A 436 -6.71 -5.07 -4.45
N GLY A 437 -6.31 -5.01 -5.72
CA GLY A 437 -5.01 -5.50 -6.16
C GLY A 437 -3.92 -4.91 -5.29
N PHE A 438 -2.84 -5.66 -5.12
CA PHE A 438 -1.67 -5.14 -4.44
C PHE A 438 -1.09 -3.97 -5.23
N GLN A 439 -0.78 -2.89 -4.53
CA GLN A 439 -0.15 -1.71 -5.10
C GLN A 439 0.97 -1.24 -4.20
N ALA A 440 2.05 -0.80 -4.83
CA ALA A 440 3.08 -0.01 -4.20
C ALA A 440 3.02 1.42 -4.73
N THR A 441 3.35 2.38 -3.90
CA THR A 441 3.51 3.79 -4.26
C THR A 441 4.83 4.26 -3.70
N VAL A 442 5.72 4.70 -4.59
CA VAL A 442 7.04 5.22 -4.24
C VAL A 442 6.95 6.74 -4.05
N LEU A 443 7.30 7.21 -2.86
CA LEU A 443 7.32 8.62 -2.48
C LEU A 443 8.76 9.11 -2.47
N LEU A 444 9.06 10.10 -3.30
CA LEU A 444 10.39 10.73 -3.36
C LEU A 444 10.46 11.93 -2.41
N ASP A 445 11.61 12.14 -1.78
CA ASP A 445 11.93 13.35 -1.02
C ASP A 445 12.43 14.49 -1.94
N GLU A 446 12.82 15.62 -1.33
CA GLU A 446 13.29 16.81 -2.05
C GLU A 446 14.61 16.56 -2.81
N GLU A 447 15.40 15.58 -2.35
CA GLU A 447 16.66 15.15 -2.94
C GLU A 447 16.48 14.09 -4.06
N GLY A 448 15.24 13.65 -4.31
CA GLY A 448 14.93 12.59 -5.28
C GLY A 448 15.30 11.19 -4.80
N LEU A 449 15.54 11.01 -3.50
CA LEU A 449 15.65 9.70 -2.86
C LEU A 449 14.27 9.18 -2.50
N ILE A 450 14.13 7.88 -2.32
CA ILE A 450 12.91 7.27 -1.82
C ILE A 450 12.76 7.63 -0.34
N GLY A 451 11.90 8.61 -0.04
CA GLY A 451 11.55 8.97 1.32
C GLY A 451 10.65 7.93 1.98
N ASP A 452 9.73 7.34 1.19
CA ASP A 452 8.82 6.30 1.70
C ASP A 452 8.26 5.40 0.57
N ILE A 453 7.74 4.23 0.96
CA ILE A 453 6.97 3.34 0.09
C ILE A 453 5.68 2.94 0.79
N GLN A 454 4.56 3.33 0.20
CA GLN A 454 3.24 2.92 0.66
C GLN A 454 2.79 1.67 -0.09
N MET A 455 2.52 0.59 0.63
CA MET A 455 2.03 -0.67 0.06
C MET A 455 0.64 -0.97 0.59
N GLN A 456 -0.33 -1.11 -0.32
CA GLN A 456 -1.73 -1.32 0.02
C GLN A 456 -2.32 -2.50 -0.76
N GLY A 457 -3.43 -3.04 -0.24
CA GLY A 457 -4.11 -4.18 -0.85
C GLY A 457 -3.46 -5.52 -0.51
N ARG A 458 -3.79 -6.53 -1.30
CA ARG A 458 -3.29 -7.90 -1.14
C ARG A 458 -2.89 -8.44 -2.49
N THR A 459 -1.79 -9.19 -2.53
CA THR A 459 -1.41 -9.91 -3.73
C THR A 459 -2.50 -10.95 -4.06
N PRO A 460 -2.62 -11.38 -5.33
CA PRO A 460 -3.53 -12.45 -5.67
C PRO A 460 -3.32 -13.67 -4.76
N SER A 461 -4.41 -14.26 -4.27
CA SER A 461 -4.33 -15.44 -3.40
C SER A 461 -4.12 -16.71 -4.22
N PRO A 462 -3.25 -17.65 -3.79
CA PRO A 462 -3.17 -18.97 -4.40
C PRO A 462 -4.42 -19.83 -4.14
N PHE A 463 -5.27 -19.43 -3.20
CA PHE A 463 -6.45 -20.20 -2.77
C PHE A 463 -7.76 -19.50 -3.14
N SER A 464 -8.80 -20.28 -3.42
CA SER A 464 -10.17 -19.77 -3.65
C SER A 464 -10.79 -19.28 -2.35
N GLY A 465 -11.19 -18.01 -2.30
CA GLY A 465 -12.02 -17.47 -1.21
C GLY A 465 -11.30 -17.17 0.12
N THR A 466 -10.01 -17.46 0.24
CA THR A 466 -9.18 -17.14 1.41
C THR A 466 -7.78 -16.74 0.95
N MET A 467 -7.08 -15.93 1.73
CA MET A 467 -5.65 -15.64 1.51
C MET A 467 -4.75 -16.79 1.97
N GLY A 468 -5.31 -17.78 2.68
CA GLY A 468 -4.51 -18.73 3.44
C GLY A 468 -3.89 -18.10 4.69
N ALA A 469 -2.96 -18.83 5.30
CA ALA A 469 -2.12 -18.38 6.40
C ALA A 469 -0.68 -18.23 5.91
N HIS A 470 -0.05 -17.10 6.24
CA HIS A 470 1.35 -16.87 5.95
C HIS A 470 2.24 -17.47 7.04
N SER A 471 3.34 -18.12 6.66
CA SER A 471 4.31 -18.62 7.65
C SER A 471 5.06 -17.49 8.36
N THR A 472 5.25 -16.37 7.67
CA THR A 472 5.73 -15.09 8.20
C THR A 472 4.66 -14.06 7.94
N ALA A 473 4.31 -13.25 8.94
CA ALA A 473 3.28 -12.23 8.82
C ALA A 473 3.50 -11.38 7.56
N TRP A 474 2.45 -11.23 6.74
CA TRP A 474 2.55 -10.52 5.45
C TRP A 474 3.14 -9.12 5.60
N ALA A 475 2.76 -8.42 6.66
CA ALA A 475 3.25 -7.08 6.94
C ALA A 475 4.77 -7.00 7.19
N ALA A 476 5.40 -8.09 7.65
CA ALA A 476 6.87 -8.15 7.78
C ALA A 476 7.55 -8.21 6.41
N HIS A 477 6.95 -8.87 5.42
CA HIS A 477 7.46 -8.84 4.04
C HIS A 477 7.38 -7.43 3.45
N LEU A 478 6.27 -6.73 3.69
CA LEU A 478 6.12 -5.33 3.26
C LEU A 478 7.17 -4.42 3.93
N ASP A 479 7.32 -4.52 5.26
CA ASP A 479 8.29 -3.72 6.00
C ASP A 479 9.74 -4.02 5.58
N ALA A 480 10.06 -5.29 5.23
CA ALA A 480 11.37 -5.66 4.70
C ALA A 480 11.67 -5.00 3.34
N VAL A 481 10.72 -5.02 2.41
CA VAL A 481 10.87 -4.34 1.10
C VAL A 481 11.01 -2.82 1.30
N ARG A 482 10.14 -2.21 2.13
CA ARG A 482 10.21 -0.78 2.45
C ARG A 482 11.60 -0.39 2.97
N ASN A 483 12.08 -1.05 4.02
CA ASN A 483 13.35 -0.72 4.65
C ASN A 483 14.57 -0.91 3.73
N LYS A 484 14.50 -1.83 2.77
CA LYS A 484 15.57 -2.04 1.79
C LYS A 484 15.70 -0.87 0.82
N LEU A 485 14.59 -0.21 0.50
CA LEU A 485 14.50 0.72 -0.61
C LEU A 485 14.49 2.19 -0.18
N ILE A 486 14.08 2.50 1.06
CA ILE A 486 14.16 3.88 1.58
C ILE A 486 15.60 4.41 1.54
N HIS A 487 15.73 5.72 1.31
CA HIS A 487 16.99 6.46 1.16
C HIS A 487 17.85 6.07 -0.05
N LEU A 488 17.32 5.27 -0.98
CA LEU A 488 17.97 4.98 -2.26
C LEU A 488 17.43 5.89 -3.35
N THR A 489 18.23 6.14 -4.38
CA THR A 489 17.71 6.70 -5.65
C THR A 489 16.88 5.65 -6.39
N LEU A 490 15.99 6.05 -7.29
CA LEU A 490 15.20 5.11 -8.10
C LEU A 490 16.08 4.07 -8.84
N PRO A 491 17.18 4.44 -9.54
CA PRO A 491 18.04 3.45 -10.17
C PRO A 491 18.69 2.47 -9.18
N GLN A 492 19.09 2.94 -7.99
CA GLN A 492 19.66 2.06 -6.96
C GLN A 492 18.63 1.08 -6.42
N ALA A 493 17.41 1.57 -6.15
CA ALA A 493 16.30 0.77 -5.66
C ALA A 493 15.86 -0.29 -6.69
N ILE A 494 15.73 0.08 -7.97
CA ILE A 494 15.45 -0.84 -9.08
C ILE A 494 16.51 -1.95 -9.13
N ASN A 495 17.78 -1.58 -9.17
CA ASN A 495 18.89 -2.55 -9.24
C ASN A 495 18.92 -3.48 -8.03
N LEU A 496 18.71 -2.94 -6.82
CA LEU A 496 18.66 -3.73 -5.61
C LEU A 496 17.50 -4.72 -5.64
N LEU A 497 16.29 -4.27 -5.96
CA LEU A 497 15.11 -5.13 -5.99
C LEU A 497 15.21 -6.17 -7.11
N ALA A 498 15.74 -5.81 -8.28
CA ALA A 498 16.00 -6.74 -9.37
C ALA A 498 16.96 -7.87 -8.95
N LEU A 499 18.02 -7.53 -8.22
CA LEU A 499 18.94 -8.51 -7.66
C LEU A 499 18.26 -9.43 -6.63
N GLU A 500 17.42 -8.87 -5.76
CA GLU A 500 16.66 -9.65 -4.77
C GLU A 500 15.62 -10.56 -5.42
N SER A 501 14.94 -10.10 -6.48
CA SER A 501 14.05 -10.89 -7.32
C SER A 501 14.79 -12.07 -7.96
N GLY A 502 15.96 -11.85 -8.55
CA GLY A 502 16.78 -12.93 -9.11
C GLY A 502 17.25 -13.96 -8.08
N LYS A 503 17.44 -13.57 -6.82
CA LYS A 503 17.69 -14.51 -5.71
C LYS A 503 16.42 -15.27 -5.32
N LEU A 504 15.29 -14.56 -5.24
CA LEU A 504 13.99 -15.13 -4.89
C LEU A 504 13.54 -16.18 -5.91
N MET A 505 13.78 -15.95 -7.20
CA MET A 505 13.55 -16.91 -8.29
C MET A 505 14.40 -18.19 -8.19
N LYS A 506 15.40 -18.21 -7.28
CA LYS A 506 16.24 -19.37 -6.97
C LYS A 506 16.05 -19.81 -5.51
N ASP A 507 14.96 -19.39 -4.87
CA ASP A 507 14.67 -19.69 -3.47
C ASP A 507 14.53 -21.21 -3.27
N ARG A 508 15.13 -21.70 -2.18
CA ARG A 508 15.19 -23.14 -1.85
C ARG A 508 13.81 -23.80 -1.69
N SER A 509 12.77 -23.03 -1.36
CA SER A 509 11.39 -23.51 -1.30
C SER A 509 10.85 -24.00 -2.63
N LEU A 510 11.43 -23.59 -3.77
CA LEU A 510 11.04 -24.09 -5.08
C LEU A 510 11.22 -25.61 -5.20
N THR A 511 12.14 -26.22 -4.43
CA THR A 511 12.24 -27.69 -4.29
C THR A 511 10.97 -28.38 -3.76
N LEU A 512 10.01 -27.61 -3.26
CA LEU A 512 8.72 -28.05 -2.76
C LEU A 512 7.56 -27.63 -3.70
N ALA A 513 7.85 -27.07 -4.87
CA ALA A 513 6.83 -26.57 -5.81
C ALA A 513 5.90 -27.69 -6.29
N GLY A 514 6.42 -28.88 -6.59
CA GLY A 514 5.58 -30.05 -6.91
C GLY A 514 4.72 -30.58 -5.76
N LEU A 515 4.79 -30.00 -4.55
CA LEU A 515 3.98 -30.38 -3.39
C LEU A 515 2.84 -29.39 -3.05
N VAL A 516 2.73 -28.27 -3.76
CA VAL A 516 1.57 -27.35 -3.65
C VAL A 516 0.43 -27.82 -4.57
N SER A 517 -0.77 -27.27 -4.41
CA SER A 517 -1.91 -27.56 -5.30
C SER A 517 -1.63 -27.08 -6.73
N GLU A 518 -2.26 -27.71 -7.73
CA GLU A 518 -2.09 -27.35 -9.15
C GLU A 518 -2.39 -25.87 -9.42
N LYS A 519 -3.46 -25.35 -8.82
CA LYS A 519 -3.80 -23.92 -8.88
C LYS A 519 -2.67 -23.03 -8.35
N GLN A 520 -2.01 -23.41 -7.25
CA GLN A 520 -0.87 -22.67 -6.72
C GLN A 520 0.36 -22.83 -7.62
N GLN A 521 0.60 -24.00 -8.22
CA GLN A 521 1.68 -24.21 -9.21
C GLN A 521 1.50 -23.30 -10.42
N TYR A 522 0.28 -23.22 -10.96
CA TYR A 522 -0.05 -22.32 -12.05
C TYR A 522 0.24 -20.86 -11.68
N SER A 523 -0.25 -20.42 -10.50
CA SER A 523 -0.03 -19.06 -10.01
C SER A 523 1.46 -18.76 -9.81
N LEU A 524 2.23 -19.75 -9.35
CA LEU A 524 3.67 -19.67 -9.18
C LEU A 524 4.39 -19.51 -10.53
N ILE A 525 4.04 -20.31 -11.55
CA ILE A 525 4.62 -20.19 -12.90
C ILE A 525 4.29 -18.83 -13.51
N TRP A 526 3.02 -18.43 -13.47
CA TRP A 526 2.57 -17.15 -13.99
C TRP A 526 3.34 -15.97 -13.38
N SER A 527 3.43 -15.93 -12.05
CA SER A 527 4.18 -14.86 -11.37
C SER A 527 5.70 -14.93 -11.56
N TYR A 528 6.27 -16.12 -11.76
CA TYR A 528 7.68 -16.29 -12.12
C TYR A 528 7.99 -15.63 -13.46
N ASN A 529 7.18 -15.92 -14.47
CA ASN A 529 7.34 -15.42 -15.83
C ASN A 529 7.18 -13.90 -15.88
N TYR A 530 6.15 -13.38 -15.21
CA TYR A 530 5.93 -11.94 -15.14
C TYR A 530 7.09 -11.21 -14.45
N LEU A 531 7.60 -11.76 -13.34
CA LEU A 531 8.78 -11.22 -12.68
C LEU A 531 10.02 -11.30 -13.59
N GLN A 532 10.22 -12.39 -14.32
CA GLN A 532 11.34 -12.56 -15.24
C GLN A 532 11.33 -11.55 -16.39
N GLU A 533 10.15 -11.25 -16.93
CA GLU A 533 9.94 -10.23 -17.96
C GLU A 533 10.35 -8.85 -17.44
N GLN A 534 9.91 -8.48 -16.22
CA GLN A 534 10.34 -7.23 -15.59
C GLN A 534 11.86 -7.16 -15.44
N LEU A 535 12.51 -8.25 -15.00
CA LEU A 535 13.97 -8.29 -14.85
C LEU A 535 14.74 -8.19 -16.17
N SER A 536 14.07 -8.45 -17.30
CA SER A 536 14.66 -8.35 -18.63
C SER A 536 14.51 -6.95 -19.25
N THR A 537 13.74 -6.07 -18.60
CA THR A 537 13.47 -4.71 -19.08
C THR A 537 14.64 -3.77 -18.74
N SER A 538 15.17 -3.08 -19.75
CA SER A 538 16.20 -2.04 -19.55
C SER A 538 15.58 -0.77 -18.96
N THR A 539 16.20 -0.22 -17.92
CA THR A 539 15.72 0.99 -17.23
C THR A 539 16.63 2.22 -17.41
N ASP A 540 17.73 2.06 -18.15
CA ASP A 540 18.77 3.09 -18.29
C ASP A 540 18.29 4.35 -19.04
N GLU A 541 17.31 4.19 -19.93
CA GLU A 541 16.75 5.28 -20.75
C GLU A 541 15.43 5.85 -20.18
N MET A 542 14.90 5.25 -19.11
CA MET A 542 13.64 5.65 -18.52
C MET A 542 13.74 7.03 -17.86
N GLN A 543 12.73 7.85 -18.07
CA GLN A 543 12.56 9.08 -17.29
C GLN A 543 12.24 8.76 -15.82
N LEU A 544 12.36 9.75 -14.94
CA LEU A 544 12.18 9.55 -13.49
C LEU A 544 10.79 8.96 -13.16
N GLU A 545 9.75 9.38 -13.88
CA GLU A 545 8.37 8.91 -13.70
C GLU A 545 8.19 7.47 -14.14
N GLU A 546 8.85 7.10 -15.25
CA GLU A 546 8.86 5.73 -15.77
C GLU A 546 9.62 4.81 -14.82
N GLN A 547 10.74 5.27 -14.26
CA GLN A 547 11.48 4.53 -13.22
C GLN A 547 10.67 4.33 -11.95
N ALA A 548 9.95 5.35 -11.48
CA ALA A 548 9.10 5.24 -10.30
C ALA A 548 7.97 4.23 -10.55
N SER A 549 7.29 4.34 -11.69
CA SER A 549 6.21 3.42 -12.09
C SER A 549 6.72 2.00 -12.28
N PHE A 550 7.90 1.83 -12.88
CA PHE A 550 8.57 0.54 -13.04
C PHE A 550 8.91 -0.08 -11.69
N LEU A 551 9.47 0.70 -10.75
CA LEU A 551 9.76 0.23 -9.40
C LEU A 551 8.49 -0.17 -8.64
N GLU A 552 7.41 0.59 -8.75
CA GLU A 552 6.10 0.26 -8.17
C GLU A 552 5.58 -1.08 -8.69
N GLY A 553 5.68 -1.33 -10.01
CA GLY A 553 5.36 -2.61 -10.65
C GLY A 553 6.25 -3.76 -10.17
N LEU A 554 7.57 -3.56 -10.18
CA LEU A 554 8.54 -4.55 -9.74
C LEU A 554 8.34 -4.96 -8.27
N ILE A 555 7.96 -4.02 -7.38
CA ILE A 555 7.58 -4.33 -5.99
C ILE A 555 6.35 -5.23 -5.95
N ALA A 556 5.32 -4.93 -6.75
CA ALA A 556 4.10 -5.73 -6.81
C ALA A 556 4.35 -7.15 -7.29
N ASP A 557 5.21 -7.32 -8.31
CA ASP A 557 5.52 -8.62 -8.90
C ASP A 557 6.43 -9.44 -7.99
N TYR A 558 7.45 -8.82 -7.38
CA TYR A 558 8.30 -9.45 -6.38
C TYR A 558 7.47 -10.02 -5.22
N LEU A 559 6.55 -9.22 -4.67
CA LEU A 559 5.71 -9.63 -3.55
C LEU A 559 4.66 -10.66 -3.98
N THR A 560 4.13 -10.58 -5.19
CA THR A 560 3.20 -11.57 -5.74
C THR A 560 3.88 -12.93 -5.90
N PHE A 561 5.06 -12.97 -6.50
CA PHE A 561 5.86 -14.20 -6.61
C PHE A 561 6.23 -14.75 -5.22
N LEU A 562 6.66 -13.89 -4.30
CA LEU A 562 6.95 -14.29 -2.91
C LEU A 562 5.75 -14.96 -2.24
N ASN A 563 4.55 -14.43 -2.44
CA ASN A 563 3.31 -14.96 -1.87
C ASN A 563 2.96 -16.35 -2.42
N PHE A 564 3.37 -16.67 -3.65
CA PHE A 564 3.12 -17.96 -4.27
C PHE A 564 4.18 -19.03 -3.98
N LEU A 565 5.37 -18.63 -3.50
CA LEU A 565 6.41 -19.59 -3.12
C LEU A 565 5.90 -20.62 -2.10
N PRO A 566 6.31 -21.89 -2.22
CA PRO A 566 6.00 -22.90 -1.22
C PRO A 566 6.40 -22.44 0.19
N LEU A 567 5.56 -22.78 1.18
CA LEU A 567 5.68 -22.35 2.57
C LEU A 567 5.57 -20.84 2.84
N SER A 568 5.46 -19.95 1.84
CA SER A 568 5.11 -18.55 2.12
C SER A 568 3.68 -18.46 2.63
N THR A 569 2.77 -19.09 1.90
CA THR A 569 1.33 -19.08 2.17
C THR A 569 0.78 -20.50 2.04
N VAL A 570 -0.05 -20.91 3.00
CA VAL A 570 -0.69 -22.24 3.04
C VAL A 570 -2.20 -22.09 3.22
N GLU A 571 -2.98 -23.07 2.79
CA GLU A 571 -4.44 -22.95 2.78
C GLU A 571 -5.05 -22.78 4.18
N THR A 572 -4.51 -23.51 5.16
CA THR A 572 -4.93 -23.45 6.57
C THR A 572 -3.74 -23.21 7.48
N GLY A 573 -3.92 -22.36 8.50
CA GLY A 573 -2.89 -22.07 9.51
C GLY A 573 -3.37 -22.32 10.92
N SER A 574 -2.54 -21.99 11.91
CA SER A 574 -2.89 -22.21 13.33
C SER A 574 -4.04 -21.34 13.82
N VAL A 575 -4.22 -20.15 13.22
CA VAL A 575 -5.07 -19.09 13.78
C VAL A 575 -5.78 -18.31 12.68
N PRO A 576 -7.10 -18.49 12.50
CA PRO A 576 -7.91 -17.58 11.70
C PRO A 576 -7.88 -16.17 12.33
N GLY A 577 -7.48 -15.14 11.56
CA GLY A 577 -7.53 -13.73 11.98
C GLY A 577 -6.21 -13.10 12.43
N GLY A 578 -5.07 -13.77 12.27
CA GLY A 578 -3.73 -13.25 12.58
C GLY A 578 -3.44 -13.22 14.08
N ARG A 579 -2.23 -13.62 14.49
CA ARG A 579 -1.86 -13.80 15.92
C ARG A 579 -1.61 -12.48 16.66
N SER A 580 -2.53 -11.52 16.58
CA SER A 580 -2.28 -10.13 16.97
C SER A 580 -1.07 -9.53 16.22
N GLU A 581 -0.85 -9.96 14.97
CA GLU A 581 0.30 -9.53 14.14
C GLU A 581 0.42 -8.01 14.07
N GLY A 582 -0.70 -7.29 13.91
CA GLY A 582 -0.71 -5.83 13.92
C GLY A 582 -0.17 -5.21 15.22
N ARG A 583 -0.47 -5.81 16.38
CA ARG A 583 0.09 -5.38 17.67
C ARG A 583 1.60 -5.64 17.75
N HIS A 584 2.04 -6.80 17.26
CA HIS A 584 3.45 -7.14 17.24
C HIS A 584 4.24 -6.21 16.32
N ARG A 585 3.75 -5.98 15.10
CA ARG A 585 4.30 -5.03 14.13
C ARG A 585 4.38 -3.62 14.71
N GLN A 586 3.30 -3.08 15.27
CA GLN A 586 3.30 -1.71 15.80
C GLN A 586 4.37 -1.52 16.89
N PHE A 587 4.49 -2.50 17.80
CA PHE A 587 5.53 -2.45 18.83
C PHE A 587 6.94 -2.45 18.22
N LEU A 588 7.18 -3.28 17.20
CA LEU A 588 8.48 -3.37 16.54
C LEU A 588 8.80 -2.09 15.76
N LEU A 589 7.85 -1.50 15.03
CA LEU A 589 8.02 -0.22 14.35
C LEU A 589 8.37 0.90 15.35
N ASN A 590 7.62 1.00 16.45
CA ASN A 590 7.92 1.97 17.50
C ASN A 590 9.32 1.76 18.10
N TYR A 591 9.80 0.50 18.18
CA TYR A 591 11.15 0.19 18.68
C TYR A 591 12.24 0.54 17.67
N GLU A 592 12.03 0.29 16.38
CA GLU A 592 12.96 0.69 15.32
C GLU A 592 13.18 2.21 15.35
N GLU A 593 12.10 2.98 15.52
CA GLU A 593 12.13 4.43 15.62
C GLU A 593 12.76 4.92 16.94
N ASN A 594 12.18 4.52 18.08
CA ASN A 594 12.46 5.16 19.39
C ASN A 594 13.43 4.36 20.28
N GLY A 595 13.81 3.14 19.86
CA GLY A 595 14.70 2.27 20.62
C GLY A 595 14.12 1.82 21.98
N PRO A 596 14.98 1.55 22.99
CA PRO A 596 14.56 1.05 24.30
C PRO A 596 13.61 1.95 25.10
N SER A 597 13.41 3.21 24.69
CA SER A 597 12.56 4.17 25.39
C SER A 597 11.08 3.76 25.41
N ILE A 598 10.64 2.91 24.47
CA ILE A 598 9.25 2.45 24.40
C ILE A 598 8.91 1.37 25.43
N PHE A 599 9.91 0.82 26.13
CA PHE A 599 9.69 -0.24 27.10
C PHE A 599 9.09 0.32 28.38
N ASN A 600 8.01 -0.29 28.84
CA ASN A 600 7.50 -0.05 30.19
C ASN A 600 8.45 -0.65 31.26
N SER A 601 8.19 -0.33 32.53
CA SER A 601 9.04 -0.74 33.66
C SER A 601 9.21 -2.26 33.81
N GLU A 602 8.25 -3.06 33.35
CA GLU A 602 8.37 -4.52 33.33
C GLU A 602 9.22 -5.02 32.16
N GLN A 603 8.98 -4.49 30.96
CA GLN A 603 9.71 -4.84 29.74
C GLN A 603 11.20 -4.50 29.85
N GLN A 604 11.55 -3.40 30.55
CA GLN A 604 12.94 -3.02 30.83
C GLN A 604 13.72 -4.06 31.65
N LYS A 605 13.03 -4.92 32.43
CA LYS A 605 13.69 -6.01 33.18
C LYS A 605 14.17 -7.14 32.27
N ASN A 606 13.56 -7.30 31.09
CA ASN A 606 13.93 -8.31 30.10
C ASN A 606 13.65 -7.82 28.66
N PRO A 607 14.44 -6.85 28.16
CA PRO A 607 14.20 -6.24 26.85
C PRO A 607 14.37 -7.27 25.72
N GLN A 608 15.37 -8.14 25.81
CA GLN A 608 15.63 -9.18 24.81
C GLN A 608 14.47 -10.17 24.70
N GLY A 609 13.93 -10.63 25.84
CA GLY A 609 12.77 -11.52 25.87
C GLY A 609 11.52 -10.86 25.29
N THR A 610 11.33 -9.57 25.55
CA THR A 610 10.21 -8.78 25.00
C THR A 610 10.32 -8.68 23.48
N LEU A 611 11.47 -8.25 22.94
CA LEU A 611 11.69 -8.17 21.49
C LEU A 611 11.53 -9.53 20.81
N LYS A 612 12.09 -10.57 21.40
CA LYS A 612 11.95 -11.95 20.91
C LYS A 612 10.50 -12.40 20.87
N HIS A 613 9.70 -12.07 21.89
CA HIS A 613 8.28 -12.36 21.89
C HIS A 613 7.55 -11.67 20.74
N HIS A 614 7.81 -10.37 20.52
CA HIS A 614 7.17 -9.63 19.45
C HIS A 614 7.58 -10.11 18.05
N LEU A 615 8.87 -10.39 17.83
CA LEU A 615 9.36 -10.94 16.56
C LEU A 615 8.74 -12.32 16.29
N LEU A 616 8.75 -13.24 17.25
CA LEU A 616 8.13 -14.56 17.11
C LEU A 616 6.61 -14.50 16.96
N GLY A 617 5.97 -13.42 17.39
CA GLY A 617 4.56 -13.15 17.15
C GLY A 617 4.21 -12.95 15.66
N LEU A 618 5.22 -12.71 14.81
CA LEU A 618 5.09 -12.60 13.36
C LEU A 618 5.35 -13.94 12.62
N TYR A 619 5.50 -15.05 13.35
CA TYR A 619 5.75 -16.37 12.78
C TYR A 619 4.60 -17.33 13.07
N ASP A 620 4.07 -17.99 12.03
CA ASP A 620 3.10 -19.08 12.19
C ASP A 620 3.75 -20.46 12.01
N PRO A 621 4.14 -21.14 13.10
CA PRO A 621 4.66 -22.51 13.01
C PRO A 621 3.60 -23.52 12.55
N GLY A 622 2.30 -23.25 12.67
CA GLY A 622 1.27 -24.18 12.19
C GLY A 622 1.11 -24.16 10.68
N ALA A 623 1.51 -23.07 10.01
CA ALA A 623 1.58 -23.05 8.55
C ALA A 623 2.49 -24.17 8.01
N GLN A 624 3.59 -24.47 8.70
CA GLN A 624 4.45 -25.61 8.34
C GLN A 624 3.79 -26.97 8.55
N ASN A 625 2.98 -27.11 9.61
CA ASN A 625 2.30 -28.36 9.92
C ASN A 625 1.17 -28.64 8.93
N ALA A 626 0.56 -27.58 8.38
CA ALA A 626 -0.48 -27.65 7.36
C ALA A 626 0.07 -27.85 5.94
N PHE A 627 1.40 -27.84 5.74
CA PHE A 627 2.05 -28.06 4.45
C PHE A 627 2.64 -29.49 4.34
N PRO A 628 2.53 -30.19 3.18
CA PRO A 628 1.70 -29.82 2.04
C PRO A 628 0.20 -29.92 2.40
N PRO A 629 -0.68 -29.26 1.64
CA PRO A 629 -2.11 -29.45 1.80
C PRO A 629 -2.46 -30.94 1.70
N GLN A 630 -3.51 -31.38 2.39
CA GLN A 630 -4.10 -32.69 2.14
C GLN A 630 -4.77 -32.64 0.76
N ILE A 631 -4.05 -33.10 -0.26
CA ILE A 631 -4.59 -33.21 -1.61
C ILE A 631 -5.41 -34.51 -1.63
N ASP A 632 -6.67 -34.43 -1.21
CA ASP A 632 -7.58 -35.58 -1.20
C ASP A 632 -7.88 -36.10 -2.63
N TRP A 633 -7.66 -35.25 -3.64
CA TRP A 633 -7.78 -35.54 -5.06
C TRP A 633 -7.03 -34.46 -5.85
N ARG A 634 -6.26 -34.83 -6.89
CA ARG A 634 -5.82 -33.87 -7.90
C ARG A 634 -7.07 -33.52 -8.73
N GLU A 635 -7.37 -32.24 -8.89
CA GLU A 635 -8.32 -31.82 -9.92
C GLU A 635 -7.77 -32.37 -11.24
N GLU A 636 -8.58 -33.05 -12.08
CA GLU A 636 -8.16 -33.41 -13.45
C GLU A 636 -8.14 -32.14 -14.32
N THR A 637 -7.50 -31.09 -13.84
CA THR A 637 -7.29 -29.88 -14.62
C THR A 637 -6.25 -30.24 -15.66
N ASP A 638 -6.65 -30.24 -16.94
CA ASP A 638 -5.68 -30.40 -18.01
C ASP A 638 -4.70 -29.24 -17.92
N PHE A 639 -3.50 -29.53 -17.40
CA PHE A 639 -2.44 -28.56 -17.21
C PHE A 639 -2.10 -27.86 -18.54
N ASN A 640 -2.30 -28.54 -19.68
CA ASN A 640 -2.13 -27.95 -21.00
C ASN A 640 -3.26 -26.94 -21.32
N GLU A 641 -4.50 -27.19 -20.92
CA GLU A 641 -5.58 -26.20 -21.06
C GLU A 641 -5.30 -24.95 -20.22
N LEU A 642 -4.72 -25.09 -19.03
CA LEU A 642 -4.34 -23.95 -18.18
C LEU A 642 -3.17 -23.14 -18.75
N LEU A 643 -2.17 -23.80 -19.35
CA LEU A 643 -1.06 -23.13 -20.02
C LEU A 643 -1.49 -22.40 -21.31
N ASN A 644 -2.54 -22.90 -21.98
CA ASN A 644 -3.13 -22.30 -23.18
C ASN A 644 -4.06 -21.10 -22.92
N LEU A 645 -4.27 -20.68 -21.65
CA LEU A 645 -5.06 -19.48 -21.30
C LEU A 645 -4.25 -18.18 -21.32
N SER A 646 -2.92 -18.28 -21.35
CA SER A 646 -2.03 -17.22 -21.84
C SER A 646 -2.17 -17.18 -23.37
N ASP A 647 -2.20 -16.00 -23.99
CA ASP A 647 -2.49 -15.80 -25.42
C ASP A 647 -1.90 -16.93 -26.31
N PRO A 648 -2.74 -17.74 -26.99
CA PRO A 648 -2.28 -18.88 -27.78
C PRO A 648 -1.43 -18.48 -29.01
N SER A 649 -1.21 -17.18 -29.24
CA SER A 649 -0.24 -16.69 -30.22
C SER A 649 1.20 -16.54 -29.68
N GLU A 650 1.42 -16.67 -28.37
CA GLU A 650 2.76 -16.73 -27.78
C GLU A 650 3.12 -18.18 -27.45
N GLU A 651 3.68 -18.89 -28.43
CA GLU A 651 4.28 -20.22 -28.23
C GLU A 651 5.39 -20.14 -27.18
N GLY A 652 5.07 -20.50 -25.94
CA GLY A 652 6.03 -20.86 -24.91
C GLY A 652 5.86 -20.06 -23.62
N TYR A 653 5.53 -20.75 -22.53
CA TYR A 653 5.89 -20.25 -21.20
C TYR A 653 6.06 -21.34 -20.13
N TYR A 654 5.89 -22.62 -20.46
CA TYR A 654 6.23 -23.71 -19.54
C TYR A 654 6.47 -25.03 -20.29
N ASP A 655 7.72 -25.30 -20.64
CA ASP A 655 8.20 -26.55 -21.23
C ASP A 655 9.41 -27.09 -20.48
N GLU A 656 10.07 -28.14 -20.99
CA GLU A 656 11.27 -28.73 -20.37
C GLU A 656 12.44 -27.75 -20.19
N SER A 657 12.44 -26.61 -20.90
CA SER A 657 13.45 -25.56 -20.79
C SER A 657 13.14 -24.53 -19.69
N HIS A 658 11.92 -24.51 -19.17
CA HIS A 658 11.51 -23.57 -18.13
C HIS A 658 12.18 -23.90 -16.79
N ASP A 659 12.71 -22.88 -16.08
CA ASP A 659 13.45 -23.08 -14.82
C ASP A 659 12.63 -23.82 -13.74
N LEU A 660 11.32 -23.57 -13.69
CA LEU A 660 10.40 -24.27 -12.79
C LEU A 660 10.05 -25.71 -13.20
N PHE A 661 10.36 -26.14 -14.43
CA PHE A 661 9.98 -27.46 -14.94
C PHE A 661 10.56 -28.59 -14.08
N THR A 662 11.85 -28.48 -13.72
CA THR A 662 12.52 -29.48 -12.87
C THR A 662 11.91 -29.57 -11.46
N TYR A 663 11.33 -28.49 -10.95
CA TYR A 663 10.76 -28.44 -9.61
C TYR A 663 9.33 -28.98 -9.51
N ILE A 664 8.57 -28.88 -10.61
CA ILE A 664 7.15 -29.27 -10.67
C ILE A 664 7.00 -30.61 -11.43
N GLY A 665 7.71 -30.79 -12.54
CA GLY A 665 7.65 -31.97 -13.42
C GLY A 665 8.06 -33.28 -12.74
N ASP A 666 9.12 -33.25 -11.92
CA ASP A 666 9.56 -34.42 -11.13
C ASP A 666 8.49 -34.90 -10.12
N GLY A 667 7.53 -34.05 -9.75
CA GLY A 667 6.40 -34.40 -8.88
C GLY A 667 5.17 -34.96 -9.61
N MET A 668 5.11 -34.81 -10.94
CA MET A 668 3.95 -35.16 -11.75
C MET A 668 3.96 -36.62 -12.22
N GLU A 669 5.14 -37.19 -12.53
CA GLU A 669 5.24 -38.51 -13.18
C GLU A 669 4.87 -39.72 -12.30
N THR A 670 4.67 -39.52 -11.00
CA THR A 670 4.25 -40.61 -10.12
C THR A 670 2.87 -40.32 -9.55
N GLU A 671 1.92 -41.24 -9.73
CA GLU A 671 0.56 -41.16 -9.16
C GLU A 671 0.55 -40.98 -7.62
N ASN A 672 1.70 -41.13 -6.95
CA ASN A 672 1.92 -40.85 -5.54
C ASN A 672 3.40 -40.50 -5.30
N PRO A 673 3.83 -39.23 -5.45
CA PRO A 673 5.22 -38.86 -5.16
C PRO A 673 5.50 -39.12 -3.68
N LYS A 674 6.42 -40.03 -3.40
CA LYS A 674 6.86 -40.26 -2.02
C LYS A 674 7.56 -38.99 -1.54
N PRO A 675 7.14 -38.39 -0.42
CA PRO A 675 7.78 -37.19 0.08
C PRO A 675 9.27 -37.44 0.30
N PRO A 676 10.14 -36.46 -0.01
CA PRO A 676 11.58 -36.63 0.17
C PRO A 676 11.91 -37.01 1.61
N LYS A 677 12.89 -37.90 1.80
CA LYS A 677 13.34 -38.28 3.15
C LYS A 677 13.77 -37.03 3.90
N GLY A 678 13.20 -36.80 5.08
CA GLY A 678 13.50 -35.62 5.89
C GLY A 678 12.69 -34.37 5.51
N LEU A 679 11.61 -34.50 4.73
CA LEU A 679 10.74 -33.40 4.33
C LEU A 679 10.33 -32.47 5.50
N ASN A 680 9.99 -33.01 6.67
CA ASN A 680 9.61 -32.17 7.82
C ASN A 680 10.75 -31.29 8.32
N ASN A 681 11.99 -31.80 8.32
CA ASN A 681 13.16 -31.00 8.66
C ASN A 681 13.43 -29.94 7.58
N LEU A 682 13.32 -30.32 6.30
CA LEU A 682 13.50 -29.40 5.18
C LEU A 682 12.51 -28.23 5.23
N LYS A 683 11.20 -28.51 5.40
CA LYS A 683 10.15 -27.49 5.53
C LYS A 683 10.44 -26.53 6.68
N LYS A 684 10.76 -27.10 7.86
CA LYS A 684 11.07 -26.32 9.05
C LYS A 684 12.29 -25.43 8.82
N THR A 685 13.36 -25.97 8.24
CA THR A 685 14.57 -25.19 7.93
C THR A 685 14.25 -24.04 6.98
N ILE A 686 13.57 -24.29 5.86
CA ILE A 686 13.23 -23.26 4.87
C ILE A 686 12.35 -22.16 5.49
N ALA A 687 11.28 -22.53 6.20
CA ALA A 687 10.38 -21.56 6.81
C ALA A 687 11.06 -20.73 7.91
N GLN A 688 11.93 -21.34 8.72
CA GLN A 688 12.70 -20.64 9.74
C GLN A 688 13.75 -19.71 9.13
N GLU A 689 14.48 -20.16 8.10
CA GLU A 689 15.47 -19.34 7.38
C GLU A 689 14.81 -18.12 6.76
N ARG A 690 13.69 -18.30 6.04
CA ARG A 690 12.91 -17.20 5.45
C ARG A 690 12.41 -16.24 6.51
N PHE A 691 11.78 -16.75 7.58
CA PHE A 691 11.29 -15.92 8.67
C PHE A 691 12.40 -15.06 9.28
N LEU A 692 13.55 -15.68 9.64
CA LEU A 692 14.68 -14.98 10.24
C LEU A 692 15.28 -13.93 9.29
N HIS A 693 15.37 -14.24 7.99
CA HIS A 693 15.80 -13.31 6.96
C HIS A 693 14.86 -12.10 6.89
N THR A 694 13.56 -12.34 6.68
CA THR A 694 12.54 -11.28 6.56
C THR A 694 12.51 -10.36 7.78
N ILE A 695 12.50 -10.90 9.02
CA ILE A 695 12.48 -10.03 10.20
C ILE A 695 13.78 -9.25 10.40
N SER A 696 14.92 -9.77 9.92
CA SER A 696 16.20 -9.06 10.01
C SER A 696 16.27 -7.85 9.09
N GLU A 697 15.48 -7.86 8.03
CA GLU A 697 15.35 -6.78 7.05
C GLU A 697 14.24 -5.81 7.46
N ALA A 698 13.11 -6.34 7.94
CA ALA A 698 11.97 -5.55 8.40
C ALA A 698 12.23 -4.82 9.72
N TYR A 699 12.99 -5.42 10.64
CA TYR A 699 13.22 -4.86 11.98
C TYR A 699 14.68 -5.08 12.42
N PRO A 700 15.65 -4.45 11.73
CA PRO A 700 17.07 -4.74 11.92
C PRO A 700 17.55 -4.48 13.35
N ARG A 701 17.08 -3.41 14.01
CA ARG A 701 17.46 -3.10 15.40
C ARG A 701 16.87 -4.12 16.36
N ALA A 702 15.58 -4.41 16.27
CA ALA A 702 14.88 -5.38 17.12
C ALA A 702 15.45 -6.80 16.92
N ALA A 703 15.70 -7.22 15.69
CA ALA A 703 16.27 -8.51 15.37
C ALA A 703 17.65 -8.70 16.01
N LYS A 704 18.51 -7.66 15.91
CA LYS A 704 19.83 -7.63 16.55
C LYS A 704 19.73 -7.67 18.08
N ASP A 705 18.92 -6.79 18.67
CA ASP A 705 18.86 -6.61 20.12
C ASP A 705 18.13 -7.77 20.83
N SER A 706 17.22 -8.47 20.14
CA SER A 706 16.56 -9.67 20.66
C SER A 706 17.49 -10.88 20.81
N GLY A 707 18.63 -10.88 20.10
CA GLY A 707 19.52 -12.04 20.00
C GLY A 707 18.93 -13.24 19.23
N LEU A 708 17.76 -13.08 18.57
CA LEU A 708 17.16 -14.12 17.71
C LEU A 708 18.02 -14.39 16.49
N VAL A 709 18.50 -13.32 15.86
CA VAL A 709 19.42 -13.40 14.73
C VAL A 709 20.81 -13.23 15.30
N LYS A 710 21.54 -14.34 15.45
CA LYS A 710 23.00 -14.24 15.57
C LYS A 710 23.51 -13.76 14.23
N LEU A 711 23.51 -12.45 14.03
CA LEU A 711 24.23 -11.87 12.91
C LEU A 711 25.67 -12.36 13.06
N ASN A 712 26.09 -13.27 12.18
CA ASN A 712 27.49 -13.60 12.01
C ASN A 712 28.16 -12.38 11.36
N LEU A 713 28.16 -11.25 12.07
CA LEU A 713 29.00 -10.12 11.74
C LEU A 713 30.43 -10.64 11.89
N PRO A 714 31.24 -10.67 10.82
CA PRO A 714 32.63 -11.06 10.94
C PRO A 714 33.25 -10.15 11.99
N THR A 715 33.58 -10.72 13.15
CA THR A 715 34.21 -10.00 14.24
C THR A 715 35.64 -9.76 13.82
N VAL A 716 35.88 -8.64 13.15
CA VAL A 716 37.23 -8.18 12.83
C VAL A 716 37.88 -7.85 14.17
N LYS A 717 38.77 -8.74 14.64
CA LYS A 717 39.65 -8.44 15.77
C LYS A 717 40.60 -7.32 15.34
N SER A 718 40.19 -6.07 15.53
CA SER A 718 41.05 -4.92 15.26
C SER A 718 42.17 -4.89 16.31
N LYS A 719 43.37 -5.29 15.90
CA LYS A 719 44.60 -4.83 16.55
C LYS A 719 45.05 -3.54 15.87
N SER A 720 45.52 -2.63 16.69
CA SER A 720 46.24 -1.38 16.37
C SER A 720 45.38 -0.15 16.10
N GLY A 721 45.81 0.94 16.74
CA GLY A 721 45.19 2.23 16.75
C GLY A 721 45.59 3.05 15.54
N SER A 722 44.57 3.46 14.80
CA SER A 722 44.53 4.73 14.11
C SER A 722 43.09 5.24 14.26
N GLN A 723 42.93 6.55 14.45
CA GLN A 723 41.61 7.19 14.53
C GLN A 723 40.89 6.99 13.19
N LYS A 724 40.09 5.91 13.10
CA LYS A 724 39.14 5.69 12.01
C LYS A 724 37.80 6.31 12.41
N THR A 725 37.20 7.02 11.48
CA THR A 725 35.77 7.35 11.50
C THR A 725 35.00 6.05 11.74
N LYS A 726 34.32 5.96 12.89
CA LYS A 726 33.55 4.78 13.26
C LYS A 726 32.24 4.80 12.48
N PHE A 727 32.20 4.12 11.34
CA PHE A 727 30.94 3.66 10.78
C PHE A 727 30.29 2.69 11.76
N ASN A 728 28.97 2.73 11.86
CA ASN A 728 28.25 1.73 12.63
C ASN A 728 28.38 0.35 11.94
N PRO A 729 28.29 -0.79 12.65
CA PRO A 729 28.49 -2.12 12.05
C PRO A 729 27.58 -2.48 10.86
N VAL A 730 26.39 -1.88 10.77
CA VAL A 730 25.44 -2.01 9.64
C VAL A 730 25.93 -1.20 8.45
N GLU A 731 26.32 0.06 8.67
CA GLU A 731 26.99 0.88 7.64
C GLU A 731 28.27 0.20 7.16
N GLU A 732 29.04 -0.44 8.05
CA GLU A 732 30.25 -1.16 7.68
C GLU A 732 29.95 -2.40 6.81
N TYR A 733 28.85 -3.11 7.07
CA TYR A 733 28.41 -4.25 6.25
C TYR A 733 27.87 -3.79 4.89
N GLN A 734 27.01 -2.78 4.86
CA GLN A 734 26.49 -2.19 3.63
C GLN A 734 27.63 -1.62 2.79
N LEU A 735 28.56 -0.89 3.42
CA LEU A 735 29.77 -0.39 2.79
C LEU A 735 30.62 -1.56 2.26
N ASN A 736 30.82 -2.65 3.01
CA ASN A 736 31.56 -3.81 2.53
C ASN A 736 30.91 -4.53 1.35
N PHE A 737 29.59 -4.63 1.34
CA PHE A 737 28.84 -5.19 0.23
C PHE A 737 29.00 -4.31 -1.02
N LEU A 738 28.77 -3.01 -0.87
CA LEU A 738 28.87 -2.04 -1.97
C LEU A 738 30.32 -1.89 -2.48
N LEU A 739 31.33 -2.07 -1.64
CA LEU A 739 32.75 -2.07 -2.02
C LEU A 739 33.21 -3.35 -2.74
N ASN A 740 32.37 -4.39 -2.81
CA ASN A 740 32.66 -5.59 -3.61
C ASN A 740 31.94 -5.57 -4.96
N MET A 741 31.11 -4.56 -5.24
CA MET A 741 30.37 -4.42 -6.48
C MET A 741 30.93 -3.27 -7.33
N ASN A 742 30.91 -3.45 -8.66
CA ASN A 742 31.09 -2.37 -9.64
C ASN A 742 32.43 -1.60 -9.58
N ASN A 743 33.50 -2.20 -9.06
CA ASN A 743 34.84 -1.58 -8.94
C ASN A 743 35.79 -1.92 -10.10
N CYS A 744 35.29 -2.40 -11.24
CA CYS A 744 36.10 -2.84 -12.38
C CYS A 744 37.03 -1.74 -12.90
N LEU A 745 36.58 -0.48 -13.03
CA LEU A 745 37.44 0.63 -13.46
C LEU A 745 38.62 0.87 -12.50
N ILE A 746 38.35 0.91 -11.19
CA ILE A 746 39.39 1.10 -10.17
C ILE A 746 40.39 -0.06 -10.22
N ASN A 747 39.88 -1.29 -10.28
CA ASN A 747 40.69 -2.50 -10.31
C ASN A 747 41.51 -2.60 -11.61
N ALA A 748 40.95 -2.20 -12.75
CA ALA A 748 41.64 -2.20 -14.03
C ALA A 748 42.82 -1.23 -14.03
N ILE A 749 42.61 0.02 -13.58
CA ILE A 749 43.68 1.03 -13.43
C ILE A 749 44.77 0.51 -12.47
N TYR A 750 44.37 -0.07 -11.34
CA TYR A 750 45.31 -0.58 -10.34
C TYR A 750 46.13 -1.75 -10.88
N ARG A 751 45.50 -2.74 -11.53
CA ARG A 751 46.19 -3.91 -12.11
C ARG A 751 47.07 -3.54 -13.28
N ALA A 752 46.63 -2.63 -14.16
CA ALA A 752 47.46 -2.10 -15.24
C ALA A 752 48.71 -1.35 -14.71
N THR A 753 48.66 -0.85 -13.48
CA THR A 753 49.77 -0.13 -12.86
C THR A 753 50.71 -1.05 -12.07
N PHE A 754 50.15 -1.98 -11.28
CA PHE A 754 50.89 -2.75 -10.27
C PHE A 754 50.95 -4.27 -10.56
N GLY A 755 50.35 -4.73 -11.66
CA GLY A 755 50.32 -6.13 -12.10
C GLY A 755 48.97 -6.82 -11.86
N ASP A 756 48.69 -7.91 -12.58
CA ASP A 756 47.37 -8.55 -12.64
C ASP A 756 46.84 -9.07 -11.30
N ASN A 757 47.75 -9.51 -10.44
CA ASN A 757 47.43 -10.05 -9.12
C ASN A 757 47.30 -8.95 -8.05
N ALA A 758 47.52 -7.69 -8.42
CA ALA A 758 47.43 -6.58 -7.48
C ALA A 758 45.95 -6.31 -7.12
N GLN A 759 45.70 -6.05 -5.83
CA GLN A 759 44.39 -5.68 -5.31
C GLN A 759 44.47 -4.33 -4.61
N VAL A 760 43.47 -3.48 -4.87
CA VAL A 760 43.30 -2.20 -4.20
C VAL A 760 42.97 -2.48 -2.73
N SER A 761 43.62 -1.78 -1.80
CA SER A 761 43.29 -1.95 -0.38
C SER A 761 41.88 -1.44 -0.07
N ARG A 762 41.26 -1.99 0.98
CA ARG A 762 39.92 -1.58 1.42
C ARG A 762 39.85 -0.09 1.74
N GLU A 763 40.87 0.42 2.43
CA GLU A 763 40.98 1.84 2.78
C GLU A 763 41.02 2.73 1.53
N GLN A 764 41.75 2.32 0.49
CA GLN A 764 41.80 3.05 -0.78
C GLN A 764 40.46 3.00 -1.51
N LEU A 765 39.79 1.84 -1.57
CA LEU A 765 38.47 1.73 -2.19
C LEU A 765 37.44 2.63 -1.48
N ILE A 766 37.42 2.65 -0.15
CA ILE A 766 36.56 3.56 0.63
C ILE A 766 36.87 5.02 0.26
N GLN A 767 38.15 5.42 0.32
CA GLN A 767 38.53 6.80 0.02
C GLN A 767 38.17 7.23 -1.40
N ILE A 768 38.38 6.35 -2.40
CA ILE A 768 38.00 6.61 -3.80
C ILE A 768 36.48 6.81 -3.88
N ARG A 769 35.69 5.86 -3.36
CA ARG A 769 34.23 5.88 -3.44
C ARG A 769 33.61 7.04 -2.69
N THR A 770 34.11 7.35 -1.50
CA THR A 770 33.68 8.51 -0.72
C THR A 770 33.99 9.83 -1.44
N ARG A 771 35.17 9.97 -2.07
CA ARG A 771 35.52 11.21 -2.79
C ARG A 771 34.78 11.37 -4.12
N ILE A 772 34.40 10.26 -4.77
CA ILE A 772 33.52 10.27 -5.95
C ILE A 772 32.08 10.65 -5.58
N GLY A 773 31.67 10.40 -4.32
CA GLY A 773 30.27 10.59 -3.90
C GLY A 773 29.33 9.49 -4.40
N SER A 774 29.87 8.35 -4.82
CA SER A 774 29.07 7.20 -5.25
C SER A 774 29.63 5.88 -4.71
N ILE A 775 28.85 5.20 -3.88
CA ILE A 775 29.19 3.93 -3.24
C ILE A 775 28.37 2.82 -3.91
N GLY A 776 29.04 1.85 -4.54
CA GLY A 776 28.40 0.66 -5.13
C GLY A 776 27.82 0.80 -6.54
N THR A 777 27.79 2.00 -7.14
CA THR A 777 27.37 2.14 -8.55
C THR A 777 28.50 1.80 -9.52
N MET A 778 28.14 1.52 -10.77
CA MET A 778 29.09 1.54 -11.89
C MET A 778 29.82 2.88 -11.95
N LEU A 779 31.11 2.86 -12.24
CA LEU A 779 31.89 4.08 -12.45
C LEU A 779 32.12 4.29 -13.95
N PHE A 780 31.83 5.49 -14.42
CA PHE A 780 32.23 5.95 -15.75
C PHE A 780 33.60 6.61 -15.67
N ALA A 781 34.43 6.40 -16.70
CA ALA A 781 35.71 7.07 -16.81
C ALA A 781 35.47 8.55 -17.19
N THR A 782 35.51 9.43 -16.21
CA THR A 782 35.45 10.89 -16.40
C THR A 782 36.74 11.52 -15.86
N PRO A 783 37.09 12.76 -16.28
CA PRO A 783 38.31 13.41 -15.80
C PRO A 783 38.39 13.49 -14.27
N GLN A 784 37.26 13.78 -13.61
CA GLN A 784 37.18 13.87 -12.15
C GLN A 784 37.34 12.49 -11.47
N VAL A 785 36.65 11.46 -11.97
CA VAL A 785 36.74 10.10 -11.42
C VAL A 785 38.16 9.56 -11.54
N ILE A 786 38.77 9.70 -12.72
CA ILE A 786 40.15 9.25 -12.95
C ILE A 786 41.14 10.00 -12.06
N ALA A 787 41.01 11.34 -11.94
CA ALA A 787 41.88 12.12 -11.07
C ALA A 787 41.80 11.68 -9.60
N ILE A 788 40.60 11.39 -9.08
CA ILE A 788 40.41 10.89 -7.71
C ILE A 788 41.04 9.51 -7.53
N ILE A 789 40.84 8.60 -8.49
CA ILE A 789 41.43 7.26 -8.45
C ILE A 789 42.96 7.36 -8.42
N LEU A 790 43.55 8.12 -9.34
CA LEU A 790 45.00 8.28 -9.42
C LEU A 790 45.60 8.91 -8.16
N ASP A 791 44.95 9.93 -7.60
CA ASP A 791 45.39 10.61 -6.39
C ASP A 791 45.40 9.65 -5.18
N VAL A 792 44.30 8.93 -4.94
CA VAL A 792 44.19 7.99 -3.81
C VAL A 792 45.13 6.79 -3.96
N LEU A 793 45.38 6.35 -5.19
CA LEU A 793 46.33 5.27 -5.47
C LEU A 793 47.80 5.74 -5.43
N GLY A 794 48.07 7.04 -5.28
CA GLY A 794 49.43 7.60 -5.27
C GLY A 794 50.10 7.61 -6.64
N ILE A 795 49.34 7.67 -7.73
CA ILE A 795 49.80 7.62 -9.11
C ILE A 795 49.77 9.04 -9.69
N HIS A 796 50.80 9.84 -9.45
CA HIS A 796 50.77 11.28 -9.81
C HIS A 796 51.41 11.63 -11.17
N ASN A 797 52.18 10.71 -11.77
CA ASN A 797 53.03 11.00 -12.94
C ASN A 797 52.55 10.33 -14.24
N ARG A 798 51.36 9.72 -14.25
CA ARG A 798 50.83 8.97 -15.40
C ARG A 798 49.37 9.35 -15.64
N GLY A 799 48.98 9.51 -16.90
CA GLY A 799 47.59 9.56 -17.33
C GLY A 799 47.00 8.17 -17.58
N VAL A 800 45.68 8.10 -17.73
CA VAL A 800 44.95 6.88 -18.12
C VAL A 800 44.42 7.09 -19.54
N VAL A 801 44.59 6.09 -20.40
CA VAL A 801 43.94 6.01 -21.72
C VAL A 801 42.89 4.91 -21.63
N VAL A 802 41.64 5.25 -21.91
CA VAL A 802 40.54 4.29 -21.94
C VAL A 802 40.21 3.97 -23.39
N VAL A 803 40.41 2.72 -23.78
CA VAL A 803 40.11 2.20 -25.11
C VAL A 803 38.70 1.64 -25.09
N TYR A 804 37.83 2.15 -25.96
CA TYR A 804 36.47 1.65 -26.13
C TYR A 804 36.38 0.81 -27.40
N GLN A 805 35.51 -0.19 -27.41
CA GLN A 805 35.32 -1.06 -28.58
C GLN A 805 34.56 -0.36 -29.73
N ASP A 806 33.69 0.58 -29.40
CA ASP A 806 32.70 1.18 -30.30
C ASP A 806 32.88 2.69 -30.52
N ARG A 807 33.88 3.31 -29.87
CA ARG A 807 34.16 4.75 -29.97
C ARG A 807 35.65 5.05 -29.82
N PRO A 808 36.10 6.26 -30.21
CA PRO A 808 37.50 6.65 -30.06
C PRO A 808 37.97 6.54 -28.61
N SER A 809 39.26 6.23 -28.41
CA SER A 809 39.88 6.21 -27.08
C SER A 809 39.86 7.59 -26.44
N GLU A 810 39.73 7.63 -25.11
CA GLU A 810 39.74 8.87 -24.33
C GLU A 810 40.97 8.94 -23.43
N ASP A 811 41.59 10.11 -23.39
CA ASP A 811 42.82 10.40 -22.65
C ASP A 811 42.52 11.24 -21.40
N PHE A 812 42.97 10.78 -20.24
CA PHE A 812 42.79 11.46 -18.96
C PHE A 812 44.14 11.73 -18.28
N GLY A 813 44.51 13.01 -18.14
CA GLY A 813 45.76 13.43 -17.50
C GLY A 813 46.97 13.40 -18.44
N ASN A 814 48.17 13.11 -17.92
CA ASN A 814 49.41 13.13 -18.71
C ASN A 814 49.67 11.78 -19.40
N THR A 815 49.09 11.58 -20.58
CA THR A 815 49.20 10.33 -21.36
C THR A 815 50.46 10.27 -22.25
N ASN A 816 51.26 11.34 -22.30
CA ASN A 816 52.42 11.45 -23.20
C ASN A 816 53.60 10.53 -22.83
N VAL A 817 53.67 10.06 -21.58
CA VAL A 817 54.79 9.23 -21.10
C VAL A 817 54.25 8.06 -20.29
N ASN A 818 54.29 6.86 -20.87
CA ASN A 818 53.89 5.60 -20.25
C ASN A 818 52.46 5.64 -19.65
N PRO A 819 51.41 5.87 -20.46
CA PRO A 819 50.04 5.89 -19.96
C PRO A 819 49.64 4.56 -19.33
N ILE A 820 48.63 4.60 -18.46
CA ILE A 820 47.93 3.41 -17.97
C ILE A 820 46.83 3.10 -18.98
N MET A 821 46.92 1.95 -19.64
CA MET A 821 45.93 1.55 -20.65
C MET A 821 44.84 0.69 -20.01
N VAL A 822 43.59 1.06 -20.22
CA VAL A 822 42.41 0.32 -19.73
C VAL A 822 41.45 0.13 -20.89
N GLU A 823 40.86 -1.05 -21.02
CA GLU A 823 39.82 -1.33 -22.02
C GLU A 823 38.46 -1.29 -21.36
N HIS A 824 37.49 -0.68 -22.03
CA HIS A 824 36.08 -0.87 -21.74
C HIS A 824 35.53 -1.95 -22.69
N THR A 825 35.33 -3.16 -22.15
CA THR A 825 35.03 -4.37 -22.93
C THR A 825 33.57 -4.46 -23.42
N GLY A 826 32.81 -3.37 -23.32
CA GLY A 826 31.34 -3.39 -23.38
C GLY A 826 30.71 -3.89 -22.07
N HIS A 827 29.38 -3.94 -22.01
CA HIS A 827 28.61 -4.43 -20.86
C HIS A 827 28.99 -3.79 -19.50
N LEU A 828 29.34 -2.50 -19.52
CA LEU A 828 29.73 -1.73 -18.33
C LEU A 828 30.95 -2.34 -17.58
N HIS A 829 31.86 -3.01 -18.27
CA HIS A 829 33.05 -3.62 -17.65
C HIS A 829 34.36 -2.99 -18.13
N PHE A 830 35.35 -2.96 -17.24
CA PHE A 830 36.68 -2.41 -17.49
C PHE A 830 37.76 -3.42 -17.11
N GLU A 831 38.76 -3.60 -17.97
CA GLU A 831 39.90 -4.48 -17.75
C GLU A 831 41.23 -3.80 -18.12
N PRO A 832 42.37 -4.25 -17.57
CA PRO A 832 43.69 -3.79 -18.03
C PRO A 832 43.87 -4.07 -19.52
N TYR A 833 44.15 -3.04 -20.33
CA TYR A 833 44.39 -3.24 -21.76
C TYR A 833 45.81 -3.75 -21.99
N ARG A 834 45.94 -4.87 -22.72
CA ARG A 834 47.23 -5.42 -23.12
C ARG A 834 47.38 -5.37 -24.64
N PRO A 835 48.47 -4.78 -25.15
CA PRO A 835 48.73 -4.76 -26.58
C PRO A 835 48.84 -6.15 -27.22
N GLU A 836 49.14 -7.18 -26.42
CA GLU A 836 49.30 -8.58 -26.83
C GLU A 836 47.95 -9.29 -27.09
N ASP A 837 46.87 -8.80 -26.46
CA ASP A 837 45.52 -9.40 -26.58
C ASP A 837 44.82 -8.94 -27.88
N VAL A 838 45.31 -7.86 -28.49
CA VAL A 838 44.96 -7.51 -29.87
C VAL A 838 45.80 -8.37 -30.79
N GLY A 839 45.39 -9.64 -30.93
CA GLY A 839 45.96 -10.52 -31.94
C GLY A 839 45.98 -9.79 -33.28
N PHE A 840 47.17 -9.54 -33.80
CA PHE A 840 47.39 -9.20 -35.21
C PHE A 840 46.86 -10.38 -36.04
N GLY A 841 45.54 -10.42 -36.24
CA GLY A 841 44.94 -11.08 -37.39
C GLY A 841 45.58 -10.41 -38.59
N GLY A 842 46.37 -11.18 -39.33
CA GLY A 842 47.25 -10.68 -40.38
C GLY A 842 46.58 -9.61 -41.23
N THR A 843 47.29 -8.52 -41.44
CA THR A 843 46.99 -7.53 -42.47
C THR A 843 46.90 -8.26 -43.81
N SER A 844 45.68 -8.59 -44.25
CA SER A 844 45.43 -8.66 -45.68
C SER A 844 45.49 -7.21 -46.16
N GLU A 845 46.41 -6.96 -47.08
CA GLU A 845 46.45 -5.74 -47.88
C GLU A 845 45.05 -5.52 -48.48
N LYS A 846 44.25 -4.66 -47.86
CA LYS A 846 43.10 -4.07 -48.55
C LYS A 846 43.67 -3.09 -49.55
N GLU A 847 43.68 -3.51 -50.82
CA GLU A 847 43.87 -2.62 -51.96
C GLU A 847 42.99 -1.37 -51.82
N PRO A 848 43.48 -0.18 -52.24
CA PRO A 848 42.69 1.03 -52.19
C PRO A 848 41.46 0.90 -53.10
N MET A 849 40.29 1.04 -52.48
CA MET A 849 39.01 1.03 -53.18
C MET A 849 38.96 2.23 -54.13
N ASN A 850 39.02 1.91 -55.42
CA ASN A 850 38.94 2.83 -56.54
C ASN A 850 37.52 3.41 -56.60
N ILE A 851 37.35 4.68 -56.29
CA ILE A 851 36.11 5.41 -56.52
C ILE A 851 36.07 5.77 -58.01
N SER A 852 35.34 4.99 -58.80
CA SER A 852 34.99 5.36 -60.17
C SER A 852 33.70 6.19 -60.18
N GLU A 853 33.75 7.26 -60.97
CA GLU A 853 32.68 8.18 -61.34
C GLU A 853 31.45 7.53 -62.00
N GLU A 854 30.31 8.21 -61.85
CA GLU A 854 29.13 8.30 -62.73
C GLU A 854 28.19 7.09 -62.94
N ASN A 855 26.99 7.17 -62.33
CA ASN A 855 25.75 7.65 -62.99
C ASN A 855 24.63 7.91 -61.98
#